data_AF-T0RGT8-F1
#
_entry.id   AF-T0RGT8-F1
#
_cell.length_a   1.000
_cell.length_b   1.000
_cell.length_c   1.000
_cell.angle_alpha   90.00
_cell.angle_beta   90.00
_cell.angle_gamma   90.00
#
_symmetry.space_group_name_H-M   'P 1'
#
loop_
_entity.id
_entity.type
_entity.pdbx_description
1 polymer ?
#
loop_
_entity_poly.entity_id
_entity_poly.type
_entity_poly.pdbx_seq_one_letter_code
_entity_poly.pdbx_strand_id
1 'polypeptide(L)'
;MAEYTAMMSPSGCAPDAAAPRKRYLNIAISNDNEQGPSFLYPAKDCGYENVRAASEEIDAIRVTLNRPKKLLGEWRSTAISGNDLLGSCLYSAGLVAASAGYLAPIGFLLVSLVLYVFRFIYEEVVTAFPLNGGSYNCLLNTTSKRFAAIAACMSILSYLATAVVSATSATFYFQSQFSELPVLGTSIGILGLFAILNIIGIGESAVVALIIFSFHVLTLTMLVVVSAIYMFKHPDIIRDNFHTALPNVDFAGNIITGNIATALFFGFSSAMLGVTGFETSSNFVESQQPGVFRKTMRNMWAFATVYNILLSLLSLGVLPLNAPDGLLANESTVLAQMGYIAGGKWLQLWIAIDALVVLAAGVLTSFVGITGLILRLSNDRVMPAFLTNQNACRSTPHWISILFFIVSASLILVLDANIKILGGVFTFAFLSMMFLFGAGCITLKLKRQDIPRDVQAPWWACILGVTMVGIGYFCQLLGNPQVLVYFFLYFIVIATVVFGMVERVAILRVLILVVNLVCGSDRREPSSLSKGRYFERESNRVAKLTQAIKDINERPMIFFVKAPRLTTMNKAIMYVRANEITQHLRFVHMYADETDANLAAIQEMRDMVTLFDSMYPKLQMDFISIHGAFDPAMIEWIAREYDIPTNTMFIKQPSNLAAHKVSSRGVRVITG
;
A
#
# COMPACT_ATOMS: atom_id res chain seq x y z
N MET A 1 43.35 33.66 14.76
CA MET A 1 44.54 33.71 13.88
C MET A 1 44.46 32.55 12.92
N ALA A 2 44.86 32.80 11.67
CA ALA A 2 44.88 31.93 10.49
C ALA A 2 43.55 31.83 9.72
N GLU A 3 43.61 32.41 8.52
CA GLU A 3 42.57 32.65 7.51
C GLU A 3 42.08 31.35 6.85
N TYR A 4 40.76 31.21 6.70
CA TYR A 4 40.17 30.45 5.61
C TYR A 4 39.54 31.46 4.65
N THR A 5 40.33 31.90 3.68
CA THR A 5 39.91 32.68 2.53
C THR A 5 38.88 31.85 1.77
N ALA A 6 37.65 32.34 1.71
CA ALA A 6 36.63 31.81 0.81
C ALA A 6 37.17 31.87 -0.62
N MET A 7 37.35 30.72 -1.27
CA MET A 7 37.49 30.69 -2.72
C MET A 7 36.19 31.26 -3.29
N MET A 8 36.23 32.54 -3.69
CA MET A 8 35.26 33.07 -4.62
C MET A 8 35.35 32.24 -5.89
N SER A 9 34.30 31.48 -6.17
CA SER A 9 34.02 30.97 -7.50
C SER A 9 34.21 32.12 -8.49
N PRO A 10 34.98 31.95 -9.57
CA PRO A 10 35.21 33.03 -10.51
C PRO A 10 33.85 33.54 -10.99
N SER A 11 33.62 34.84 -10.82
CA SER A 11 32.61 35.63 -11.49
C SER A 11 32.92 35.65 -13.00
N GLY A 12 32.88 34.48 -13.61
CA GLY A 12 32.71 34.34 -15.04
C GLY A 12 31.30 34.82 -15.33
N CYS A 13 31.22 35.99 -15.95
CA CYS A 13 30.05 36.47 -16.66
C CYS A 13 29.62 35.33 -17.61
N ALA A 14 28.69 34.49 -17.15
CA ALA A 14 28.03 33.55 -18.04
C ALA A 14 27.33 34.41 -19.09
N PRO A 15 27.51 34.14 -20.39
CA PRO A 15 26.74 34.86 -21.40
C PRO A 15 25.27 34.67 -21.04
N ASP A 16 24.53 35.79 -20.98
CA ASP A 16 23.08 35.81 -20.79
C ASP A 16 22.49 34.57 -21.45
N ALA A 17 21.97 33.64 -20.63
CA ALA A 17 21.33 32.45 -21.15
C ALA A 17 20.19 32.95 -22.05
N ALA A 18 20.42 32.90 -23.37
CA ALA A 18 19.58 33.57 -24.35
C ALA A 18 18.11 33.26 -24.04
N ALA A 19 17.32 34.30 -23.80
CA ALA A 19 15.90 34.14 -23.51
C ALA A 19 15.30 33.20 -24.58
N PRO A 20 14.55 32.16 -24.17
CA PRO A 20 14.09 31.14 -25.11
C PRO A 20 13.32 31.81 -26.24
N ARG A 21 13.70 31.51 -27.49
CA ARG A 21 13.09 32.10 -28.68
C ARG A 21 11.59 31.81 -28.70
N LYS A 22 10.76 32.79 -28.33
CA LYS A 22 9.30 32.67 -28.33
C LYS A 22 8.76 32.75 -29.77
N ARG A 23 7.74 31.95 -30.07
CA ARG A 23 6.97 32.01 -31.31
C ARG A 23 5.51 32.21 -30.93
N TYR A 24 4.89 33.24 -31.49
CA TYR A 24 3.47 33.54 -31.27
C TYR A 24 2.66 32.98 -32.44
N LEU A 25 1.57 32.28 -32.13
CA LEU A 25 0.65 31.69 -33.09
C LEU A 25 -0.74 32.29 -32.83
N ASN A 26 -1.31 32.95 -33.83
CA ASN A 26 -2.68 33.44 -33.78
C ASN A 26 -3.59 32.38 -34.40
N ILE A 27 -4.34 31.67 -33.56
CA ILE A 27 -5.23 30.59 -33.98
C ILE A 27 -6.66 31.03 -33.68
N ALA A 28 -7.49 31.15 -34.71
CA ALA A 28 -8.92 31.35 -34.52
C ALA A 28 -9.55 30.03 -34.04
N ILE A 29 -10.28 30.09 -32.92
CA ILE A 29 -10.95 28.94 -32.32
C ILE A 29 -12.45 29.04 -32.61
N SER A 30 -13.03 28.05 -33.28
CA SER A 30 -14.48 27.89 -33.39
C SER A 30 -14.99 26.95 -32.29
N ASN A 31 -16.01 27.38 -31.55
CA ASN A 31 -16.65 26.57 -30.51
C ASN A 31 -17.79 25.73 -31.11
N ASP A 32 -17.47 24.71 -31.89
CA ASP A 32 -18.47 23.81 -32.50
C ASP A 32 -18.80 22.59 -31.59
N ASN A 33 -18.63 22.70 -30.27
CA ASN A 33 -18.61 21.57 -29.31
C ASN A 33 -19.97 20.89 -29.04
N GLU A 34 -21.00 21.11 -29.86
CA GLU A 34 -22.37 20.61 -29.60
C GLU A 34 -22.67 19.20 -30.13
N GLN A 35 -21.73 18.55 -30.83
CA GLN A 35 -22.00 17.28 -31.50
C GLN A 35 -21.56 16.07 -30.66
N GLY A 36 -22.41 15.67 -29.72
CA GLY A 36 -22.30 14.38 -29.04
C GLY A 36 -23.14 14.28 -27.76
N PRO A 37 -23.28 13.06 -27.19
CA PRO A 37 -23.94 12.87 -25.91
C PRO A 37 -23.24 13.66 -24.80
N SER A 38 -24.00 14.39 -23.98
CA SER A 38 -23.41 15.33 -23.00
C SER A 38 -22.70 14.65 -21.83
N PHE A 39 -22.97 13.36 -21.57
CA PHE A 39 -22.15 12.55 -20.64
C PHE A 39 -20.75 12.21 -21.17
N LEU A 40 -20.46 12.49 -22.45
CA LEU A 40 -19.14 12.32 -23.09
C LEU A 40 -18.47 13.66 -23.40
N TYR A 41 -19.27 14.68 -23.73
CA TYR A 41 -18.83 16.02 -24.10
C TYR A 41 -19.47 17.04 -23.15
N PRO A 42 -18.73 17.56 -22.16
CA PRO A 42 -19.26 18.58 -21.25
C PRO A 42 -19.60 19.86 -22.03
N ALA A 43 -20.54 20.65 -21.51
CA ALA A 43 -20.77 22.00 -22.00
C ALA A 43 -19.52 22.83 -21.70
N LYS A 44 -19.01 23.57 -22.70
CA LYS A 44 -17.74 24.29 -22.55
C LYS A 44 -17.97 25.77 -22.34
N ASP A 45 -17.72 26.22 -21.12
CA ASP A 45 -17.47 27.61 -20.79
C ASP A 45 -16.08 27.66 -20.13
N CYS A 46 -15.05 28.00 -20.90
CA CYS A 46 -13.68 28.11 -20.37
C CYS A 46 -13.65 29.24 -19.31
N GLY A 47 -13.68 28.86 -18.03
CA GLY A 47 -13.68 29.80 -16.92
C GLY A 47 -12.28 30.38 -16.69
N TYR A 48 -12.21 31.70 -16.48
CA TYR A 48 -11.03 32.34 -15.90
C TYR A 48 -11.41 33.03 -14.60
N GLU A 49 -10.71 32.69 -13.53
CA GLU A 49 -10.90 33.28 -12.21
C GLU A 49 -9.57 33.79 -11.68
N ASN A 50 -9.54 35.02 -11.15
CA ASN A 50 -8.40 35.55 -10.42
C ASN A 50 -8.80 35.74 -8.96
N VAL A 51 -8.20 34.96 -8.06
CA VAL A 51 -8.61 34.88 -6.66
C VAL A 51 -7.50 35.37 -5.75
N ARG A 52 -7.88 36.18 -4.77
CA ARG A 52 -7.00 36.62 -3.70
C ARG A 52 -7.47 35.98 -2.40
N ALA A 53 -6.74 34.96 -1.96
CA ALA A 53 -7.03 34.29 -0.70
C ALA A 53 -6.78 35.24 0.49
N ALA A 54 -7.70 35.27 1.44
CA ALA A 54 -7.56 36.08 2.65
C ALA A 54 -6.37 35.59 3.49
N SER A 55 -5.45 36.49 3.84
CA SER A 55 -4.25 36.13 4.62
C SER A 55 -4.60 35.54 5.99
N GLU A 56 -5.67 36.04 6.61
CA GLU A 56 -6.15 35.56 7.91
C GLU A 56 -6.58 34.09 7.88
N GLU A 57 -7.28 33.66 6.82
CA GLU A 57 -7.72 32.27 6.65
C GLU A 57 -6.54 31.33 6.43
N ILE A 58 -5.60 31.73 5.57
CA ILE A 58 -4.38 30.96 5.31
C ILE A 58 -3.55 30.84 6.59
N ASP A 59 -3.42 31.92 7.36
CA ASP A 59 -2.66 31.90 8.61
C ASP A 59 -3.37 31.06 9.68
N ALA A 60 -4.69 31.08 9.77
CA ALA A 60 -5.47 30.19 10.64
C ALA A 60 -5.26 28.70 10.26
N ILE A 61 -5.25 28.40 8.96
CA ILE A 61 -4.93 27.06 8.45
C ILE A 61 -3.48 26.70 8.79
N ARG A 62 -2.52 27.61 8.58
CA ARG A 62 -1.10 27.41 8.87
C ARG A 62 -0.86 27.14 10.35
N VAL A 63 -1.52 27.88 11.24
CA VAL A 63 -1.50 27.64 12.69
C VAL A 63 -2.04 26.24 12.99
N THR A 64 -3.15 25.85 12.37
CA THR A 64 -3.75 24.51 12.56
C THR A 64 -2.81 23.40 12.08
N LEU A 65 -2.18 23.57 10.92
CA LEU A 65 -1.23 22.61 10.33
C LEU A 65 0.08 22.49 11.12
N ASN A 66 0.50 23.57 11.78
CA ASN A 66 1.71 23.65 12.60
C ASN A 66 1.47 23.28 14.06
N ARG A 67 0.23 22.95 14.47
CA ARG A 67 -0.03 22.46 15.83
C ARG A 67 0.85 21.24 16.12
N PRO A 68 1.48 21.17 17.30
CA PRO A 68 2.35 20.06 17.66
C PRO A 68 1.55 18.75 17.63
N LYS A 69 1.88 17.89 16.66
CA LYS A 69 1.31 16.55 16.58
C LYS A 69 2.06 15.64 17.56
N LYS A 70 1.33 14.77 18.27
CA LYS A 70 1.93 13.71 19.09
C LYS A 70 2.40 12.56 18.20
N LEU A 71 3.52 12.78 17.51
CA LEU A 71 4.12 11.80 16.60
C LEU A 71 4.82 10.68 17.37
N LEU A 72 4.86 9.49 16.76
CA LEU A 72 5.46 8.29 17.29
C LEU A 72 7.00 8.37 17.26
N GLY A 73 7.62 8.07 18.39
CA GLY A 73 9.06 7.89 18.50
C GLY A 73 9.51 6.49 18.05
N GLU A 74 10.82 6.29 17.97
CA GLU A 74 11.48 5.08 17.45
C GLU A 74 10.93 3.76 18.00
N TRP A 75 10.91 3.60 19.33
CA TRP A 75 10.49 2.34 19.95
C TRP A 75 9.00 2.05 19.80
N ARG A 76 8.17 3.10 19.85
CA ARG A 76 6.71 2.94 19.67
C ARG A 76 6.37 2.57 18.23
N SER A 77 7.01 3.21 17.24
CA SER A 77 6.87 2.82 15.84
C SER A 77 7.41 1.41 15.58
N THR A 78 8.56 1.08 16.18
CA THR A 78 9.15 -0.27 16.11
C THR A 78 8.22 -1.31 16.71
N ALA A 79 7.56 -1.02 17.82
CA ALA A 79 6.66 -1.97 18.48
C ALA A 79 5.40 -2.26 17.66
N ILE A 80 4.81 -1.25 17.03
CA ILE A 80 3.61 -1.43 16.19
C ILE A 80 3.89 -2.43 15.07
N SER A 81 4.92 -2.19 14.25
CA SER A 81 5.27 -3.11 13.16
C SER A 81 6.02 -4.35 13.64
N GLY A 82 6.70 -4.26 14.77
CA GLY A 82 7.51 -5.33 15.35
C GLY A 82 6.66 -6.44 15.96
N ASN A 83 5.46 -6.13 16.48
CA ASN A 83 4.52 -7.15 16.94
C ASN A 83 4.06 -8.05 15.79
N ASP A 84 3.73 -7.44 14.65
CA ASP A 84 3.34 -8.16 13.43
C ASP A 84 4.52 -8.99 12.90
N LEU A 85 5.70 -8.38 12.82
CA LEU A 85 6.92 -9.03 12.35
C LEU A 85 7.38 -10.20 13.22
N LEU A 86 7.52 -9.99 14.53
CA LEU A 86 7.99 -11.05 15.42
C LEU A 86 6.90 -12.08 15.72
N GLY A 87 5.62 -11.70 15.67
CA GLY A 87 4.52 -12.67 15.70
C GLY A 87 4.65 -13.73 14.61
N SER A 88 5.27 -13.41 13.47
CA SER A 88 5.48 -14.37 12.38
C SER A 88 6.41 -15.55 12.71
N CYS A 89 7.29 -15.45 13.71
CA CYS A 89 8.13 -16.58 14.12
C CYS A 89 7.30 -17.72 14.72
N LEU A 90 6.11 -17.41 15.27
CA LEU A 90 5.22 -18.39 15.91
C LEU A 90 4.59 -19.35 14.90
N TYR A 91 4.34 -18.92 13.65
CA TYR A 91 3.76 -19.76 12.60
C TYR A 91 4.74 -20.15 11.49
N SER A 92 5.81 -19.39 11.27
CA SER A 92 6.78 -19.71 10.20
C SER A 92 7.75 -20.83 10.58
N ALA A 93 8.13 -20.98 11.86
CA ALA A 93 9.16 -21.94 12.27
C ALA A 93 8.87 -23.38 11.82
N GLY A 94 7.65 -23.88 12.04
CA GLY A 94 7.24 -25.21 11.62
C GLY A 94 7.09 -25.37 10.11
N LEU A 95 6.49 -24.37 9.44
CA LEU A 95 6.31 -24.40 7.98
C LEU A 95 7.64 -24.42 7.22
N VAL A 96 8.64 -23.68 7.71
CA VAL A 96 9.99 -23.67 7.13
C VAL A 96 10.70 -24.99 7.38
N ALA A 97 10.63 -25.54 8.59
CA ALA A 97 11.21 -26.84 8.88
C ALA A 97 10.54 -27.97 8.09
N ALA A 98 9.23 -27.92 7.85
CA ALA A 98 8.53 -28.87 6.98
C ALA A 98 9.02 -28.80 5.51
N SER A 99 9.45 -27.62 5.06
CA SER A 99 9.91 -27.41 3.69
C SER A 99 11.41 -27.64 3.50
N ALA A 100 12.22 -27.41 4.53
CA ALA A 100 13.68 -27.36 4.46
C ALA A 100 14.40 -28.39 5.35
N GLY A 101 13.69 -29.05 6.26
CA GLY A 101 14.27 -29.92 7.29
C GLY A 101 15.33 -29.18 8.12
N TYR A 102 16.48 -29.81 8.29
CA TYR A 102 17.61 -29.24 9.03
C TYR A 102 18.23 -27.99 8.36
N LEU A 103 17.89 -27.69 7.10
CA LEU A 103 18.36 -26.48 6.39
C LEU A 103 17.49 -25.24 6.65
N ALA A 104 16.45 -25.33 7.48
CA ALA A 104 15.57 -24.22 7.84
C ALA A 104 16.30 -22.93 8.28
N PRO A 105 17.37 -22.98 9.11
CA PRO A 105 18.09 -21.77 9.51
C PRO A 105 18.72 -21.02 8.32
N ILE A 106 19.13 -21.75 7.28
CA ILE A 106 19.70 -21.15 6.06
C ILE A 106 18.60 -20.42 5.27
N GLY A 107 17.38 -20.96 5.24
CA GLY A 107 16.22 -20.28 4.66
C GLY A 107 16.00 -18.91 5.31
N PHE A 108 15.97 -18.84 6.64
CA PHE A 108 15.85 -17.57 7.36
C PHE A 108 17.05 -16.63 7.17
N LEU A 109 18.26 -17.16 7.03
CA LEU A 109 19.44 -16.36 6.71
C LEU A 109 19.32 -15.69 5.32
N LEU A 110 18.87 -16.42 4.31
CA LEU A 110 18.62 -15.88 2.97
C LEU A 110 17.53 -14.80 3.00
N VAL A 111 16.47 -15.00 3.78
CA VAL A 111 15.40 -14.01 3.94
C VAL A 111 15.88 -12.77 4.70
N SER A 112 16.76 -12.91 5.69
CA SER A 112 17.42 -11.77 6.35
C SER A 112 18.21 -10.91 5.36
N LEU A 113 18.89 -11.54 4.38
CA LEU A 113 19.56 -10.81 3.30
C LEU A 113 18.56 -10.06 2.42
N VAL A 114 17.41 -10.67 2.09
CA VAL A 114 16.33 -9.98 1.36
C VAL A 114 15.86 -8.76 2.14
N LEU A 115 15.57 -8.89 3.43
CA LEU A 115 15.14 -7.77 4.26
C LEU A 115 16.20 -6.66 4.35
N TYR A 116 17.48 -7.01 4.45
CA TYR A 116 18.57 -6.03 4.48
C TYR A 116 18.55 -5.17 3.22
N VAL A 117 18.39 -5.80 2.06
CA VAL A 117 18.30 -5.14 0.76
C VAL A 117 17.02 -4.30 0.66
N PHE A 118 15.88 -4.87 1.06
CA PHE A 118 14.58 -4.18 1.05
C PHE A 118 14.55 -2.98 2.00
N ARG A 119 15.35 -2.96 3.06
CA ARG A 119 15.53 -1.80 3.93
C ARG A 119 15.81 -0.55 3.12
N PHE A 120 16.79 -0.61 2.22
CA PHE A 120 17.14 0.53 1.35
C PHE A 120 16.02 0.90 0.38
N ILE A 121 15.33 -0.10 -0.18
CA ILE A 121 14.22 0.08 -1.13
C ILE A 121 13.06 0.83 -0.45
N TYR A 122 12.66 0.41 0.76
CA TYR A 122 11.63 1.07 1.56
C TYR A 122 12.06 2.47 1.99
N GLU A 123 13.28 2.63 2.50
CA GLU A 123 13.80 3.94 2.92
C GLU A 123 13.75 4.96 1.77
N GLU A 124 14.12 4.58 0.54
CA GLU A 124 14.07 5.48 -0.62
C GLU A 124 12.63 5.85 -1.02
N VAL A 125 11.74 4.85 -1.17
CA VAL A 125 10.37 5.10 -1.65
C VAL A 125 9.58 5.92 -0.65
N VAL A 126 9.67 5.58 0.64
CA VAL A 126 8.88 6.22 1.69
C VAL A 126 9.39 7.62 2.03
N THR A 127 10.69 7.88 1.89
CA THR A 127 11.22 9.26 2.04
C THR A 127 10.87 10.14 0.85
N ALA A 128 10.75 9.55 -0.36
CA ALA A 128 10.25 10.26 -1.53
C ALA A 128 8.74 10.59 -1.41
N PHE A 129 7.93 9.64 -0.91
CA PHE A 129 6.49 9.80 -0.72
C PHE A 129 6.08 9.45 0.73
N PRO A 130 6.22 10.39 1.69
CA PRO A 130 5.93 10.15 3.11
C PRO A 130 4.42 10.21 3.39
N LEU A 131 3.65 9.40 2.67
CA LEU A 131 2.21 9.27 2.78
C LEU A 131 1.84 7.82 3.06
N ASN A 132 0.76 7.63 3.82
CA ASN A 132 0.25 6.29 4.10
C ASN A 132 -0.26 5.61 2.81
N GLY A 133 -0.18 4.27 2.79
CA GLY A 133 -0.66 3.44 1.67
C GLY A 133 0.43 2.63 0.94
N GLY A 134 1.65 2.58 1.48
CA GLY A 134 2.69 1.62 1.10
C GLY A 134 2.87 1.45 -0.41
N SER A 135 2.72 0.20 -0.90
CA SER A 135 2.88 -0.17 -2.31
C SER A 135 1.89 0.52 -3.24
N TYR A 136 0.65 0.73 -2.81
CA TYR A 136 -0.35 1.43 -3.61
C TYR A 136 0.09 2.88 -3.88
N ASN A 137 0.49 3.62 -2.85
CA ASN A 137 0.88 5.02 -3.00
C ASN A 137 2.20 5.17 -3.79
N CYS A 138 3.15 4.25 -3.59
CA CYS A 138 4.36 4.17 -4.42
C CYS A 138 4.02 4.07 -5.91
N LEU A 139 3.17 3.11 -6.28
CA LEU A 139 2.83 2.87 -7.68
C LEU A 139 1.89 3.93 -8.24
N LEU A 140 1.01 4.52 -7.42
CA LEU A 140 0.13 5.61 -7.84
C LEU A 140 0.91 6.84 -8.31
N ASN A 141 2.07 7.15 -7.70
CA ASN A 141 2.89 8.31 -8.05
C ASN A 141 3.98 8.01 -9.11
N THR A 142 4.21 6.74 -9.43
CA THR A 142 5.29 6.31 -10.35
C THR A 142 4.79 5.62 -11.62
N THR A 143 3.57 5.08 -11.61
CA THR A 143 2.99 4.30 -12.72
C THR A 143 1.62 4.84 -13.17
N SER A 144 0.61 3.98 -13.27
CA SER A 144 -0.76 4.29 -13.66
C SER A 144 -1.71 3.88 -12.54
N LYS A 145 -2.90 4.49 -12.51
CA LYS A 145 -3.92 4.18 -11.50
C LYS A 145 -4.35 2.71 -11.53
N ARG A 146 -4.44 2.12 -12.74
CA ARG A 146 -4.74 0.70 -12.95
C ARG A 146 -3.68 -0.22 -12.33
N PHE A 147 -2.40 0.11 -12.54
CA PHE A 147 -1.32 -0.71 -12.00
C PHE A 147 -1.22 -0.57 -10.47
N ALA A 148 -1.43 0.64 -9.95
CA ALA A 148 -1.56 0.86 -8.51
C ALA A 148 -2.73 0.04 -7.91
N ALA A 149 -3.87 -0.07 -8.60
CA ALA A 149 -5.00 -0.88 -8.16
C ALA A 149 -4.68 -2.38 -8.03
N ILE A 150 -3.78 -2.94 -8.87
CA ILE A 150 -3.29 -4.32 -8.71
C ILE A 150 -2.53 -4.45 -7.38
N ALA A 151 -1.65 -3.51 -7.08
CA ALA A 151 -0.92 -3.49 -5.81
C ALA A 151 -1.86 -3.36 -4.60
N ALA A 152 -2.92 -2.55 -4.72
CA ALA A 152 -3.96 -2.47 -3.71
C ALA A 152 -4.66 -3.82 -3.49
N CYS A 153 -5.00 -4.56 -4.55
CA CYS A 153 -5.59 -5.90 -4.44
C CYS A 153 -4.65 -6.87 -3.69
N MET A 154 -3.36 -6.85 -4.00
CA MET A 154 -2.35 -7.66 -3.30
C MET A 154 -2.21 -7.26 -1.82
N SER A 155 -2.22 -5.96 -1.52
CA SER A 155 -2.20 -5.47 -0.13
C SER A 155 -3.46 -5.86 0.65
N ILE A 156 -4.66 -5.79 0.04
CA ILE A 156 -5.90 -6.24 0.67
C ILE A 156 -5.80 -7.74 1.00
N LEU A 157 -5.32 -8.55 0.05
CA LEU A 157 -5.16 -9.97 0.25
C LEU A 157 -4.08 -10.30 1.30
N SER A 158 -3.01 -9.50 1.37
CA SER A 158 -1.98 -9.62 2.40
C SER A 158 -2.56 -9.37 3.78
N TYR A 159 -3.31 -8.27 4.00
CA TYR A 159 -3.97 -8.00 5.29
C TYR A 159 -4.98 -9.09 5.67
N LEU A 160 -5.75 -9.57 4.69
CA LEU A 160 -6.67 -10.69 4.88
C LEU A 160 -5.93 -11.92 5.41
N ALA A 161 -4.83 -12.28 4.76
CA ALA A 161 -4.03 -13.43 5.14
C ALA A 161 -3.35 -13.23 6.50
N THR A 162 -2.81 -12.03 6.79
CA THR A 162 -2.24 -11.70 8.11
C THR A 162 -3.27 -11.91 9.23
N ALA A 163 -4.48 -11.36 9.08
CA ALA A 163 -5.53 -11.49 10.10
C ALA A 163 -5.90 -12.95 10.33
N VAL A 164 -6.08 -13.70 9.24
CA VAL A 164 -6.54 -15.09 9.31
C VAL A 164 -5.45 -16.02 9.84
N VAL A 165 -4.21 -15.88 9.39
CA VAL A 165 -3.05 -16.65 9.91
C VAL A 165 -2.83 -16.35 11.38
N SER A 166 -2.90 -15.08 11.77
CA SER A 166 -2.69 -14.69 13.18
C SER A 166 -3.78 -15.25 14.09
N ALA A 167 -5.06 -15.11 13.72
CA ALA A 167 -6.17 -15.65 14.51
C ALA A 167 -6.14 -17.18 14.61
N THR A 168 -5.83 -17.86 13.50
CA THR A 168 -5.74 -19.32 13.45
C THR A 168 -4.55 -19.84 14.26
N SER A 169 -3.39 -19.20 14.12
CA SER A 169 -2.18 -19.56 14.88
C SER A 169 -2.39 -19.32 16.38
N ALA A 170 -3.00 -18.19 16.77
CA ALA A 170 -3.31 -17.90 18.17
C ALA A 170 -4.18 -19.02 18.78
N THR A 171 -5.12 -19.52 17.99
CA THR A 171 -6.00 -20.62 18.39
C THR A 171 -5.25 -21.94 18.56
N PHE A 172 -4.30 -22.27 17.67
CA PHE A 172 -3.45 -23.46 17.83
C PHE A 172 -2.57 -23.40 19.08
N TYR A 173 -1.96 -22.24 19.35
CA TYR A 173 -1.20 -22.05 20.60
C TYR A 173 -2.09 -22.20 21.83
N PHE A 174 -3.33 -21.72 21.78
CA PHE A 174 -4.27 -21.89 22.87
C PHE A 174 -4.76 -23.34 23.00
N GLN A 175 -4.96 -24.05 21.89
CA GLN A 175 -5.29 -25.48 21.86
C GLN A 175 -4.21 -26.35 22.50
N SER A 176 -2.94 -25.93 22.47
CA SER A 176 -1.86 -26.62 23.19
C SER A 176 -2.09 -26.73 24.70
N GLN A 177 -2.92 -25.84 25.26
CA GLN A 177 -3.34 -25.85 26.66
C GLN A 177 -4.72 -26.49 26.85
N PHE A 178 -5.61 -26.36 25.85
CA PHE A 178 -6.98 -26.87 25.86
C PHE A 178 -7.27 -27.68 24.60
N SER A 179 -7.01 -28.99 24.65
CA SER A 179 -7.07 -29.86 23.47
C SER A 179 -8.44 -29.96 22.79
N GLU A 180 -9.53 -29.76 23.54
CA GLU A 180 -10.91 -29.86 23.03
C GLU A 180 -11.40 -28.58 22.33
N LEU A 181 -10.56 -27.54 22.24
CA LEU A 181 -10.96 -26.25 21.71
C LEU A 181 -11.17 -26.30 20.18
N PRO A 182 -12.36 -25.91 19.67
CA PRO A 182 -12.65 -25.98 18.24
C PRO A 182 -11.91 -24.88 17.47
N VAL A 183 -10.86 -25.26 16.76
CA VAL A 183 -9.95 -24.32 16.07
C VAL A 183 -10.70 -23.37 15.13
N LEU A 184 -11.59 -23.91 14.29
CA LEU A 184 -12.35 -23.12 13.32
C LEU A 184 -13.26 -22.09 13.99
N GLY A 185 -14.06 -22.50 14.98
CA GLY A 185 -15.00 -21.62 15.67
C GLY A 185 -14.29 -20.54 16.49
N THR A 186 -13.23 -20.90 17.21
CA THR A 186 -12.48 -19.94 18.03
C THR A 186 -11.70 -18.95 17.17
N SER A 187 -11.12 -19.36 16.04
CA SER A 187 -10.42 -18.45 15.12
C SER A 187 -11.37 -17.37 14.57
N ILE A 188 -12.59 -17.76 14.17
CA ILE A 188 -13.64 -16.82 13.75
C ILE A 188 -14.08 -15.92 14.92
N GLY A 189 -14.19 -16.48 16.12
CA GLY A 189 -14.50 -15.73 17.34
C GLY A 189 -13.47 -14.64 17.64
N ILE A 190 -12.17 -14.93 17.50
CA ILE A 190 -11.08 -13.96 17.65
C ILE A 190 -11.23 -12.84 16.60
N LEU A 191 -11.44 -13.18 15.33
CA LEU A 191 -11.67 -12.17 14.29
C LEU A 191 -12.89 -11.30 14.59
N GLY A 192 -13.99 -11.88 15.07
CA GLY A 192 -15.22 -11.17 15.42
C GLY A 192 -15.02 -10.23 16.60
N LEU A 193 -14.29 -10.66 17.63
CA LEU A 193 -13.90 -9.83 18.76
C LEU A 193 -13.12 -8.59 18.28
N PHE A 194 -12.09 -8.79 17.46
CA PHE A 194 -11.27 -7.68 16.95
C PHE A 194 -12.01 -6.79 15.94
N ALA A 195 -12.94 -7.34 15.17
CA ALA A 195 -13.84 -6.56 14.33
C ALA A 195 -14.69 -5.60 15.19
N ILE A 196 -15.26 -6.10 16.29
CA ILE A 196 -16.03 -5.29 17.24
C ILE A 196 -15.15 -4.20 17.87
N LEU A 197 -13.94 -4.55 18.34
CA LEU A 197 -12.99 -3.59 18.91
C LEU A 197 -12.64 -2.47 17.91
N ASN A 198 -12.40 -2.83 16.64
CA ASN A 198 -12.11 -1.85 15.59
C ASN A 198 -13.33 -0.97 15.29
N ILE A 199 -14.56 -1.51 15.31
CA ILE A 199 -15.79 -0.74 15.14
C ILE A 199 -16.02 0.23 16.32
N ILE A 200 -15.72 -0.20 17.55
CA ILE A 200 -15.74 0.66 18.74
C ILE A 200 -14.68 1.77 18.64
N GLY A 201 -13.68 1.61 17.76
CA GLY A 201 -12.60 2.58 17.59
C GLY A 201 -11.48 2.41 18.62
N ILE A 202 -11.35 1.22 19.18
CA ILE A 202 -10.16 0.84 19.94
C ILE A 202 -9.06 0.60 18.90
N GLY A 203 -8.35 1.66 18.54
CA GLY A 203 -7.19 1.60 17.66
C GLY A 203 -5.94 1.09 18.39
N GLU A 204 -4.85 0.95 17.64
CA GLU A 204 -3.55 0.62 18.21
C GLU A 204 -3.07 1.71 19.17
N SER A 205 -3.12 1.41 20.47
CA SER A 205 -2.40 2.22 21.43
C SER A 205 -0.91 1.94 21.28
N ALA A 206 -0.15 2.92 20.82
CA ALA A 206 1.30 2.80 20.66
C ALA A 206 2.05 2.44 21.96
N VAL A 207 1.44 2.72 23.13
CA VAL A 207 1.95 2.28 24.44
C VAL A 207 1.63 0.81 24.68
N VAL A 208 0.40 0.38 24.40
CA VAL A 208 0.01 -1.04 24.50
C VAL A 208 0.83 -1.89 23.53
N ALA A 209 1.01 -1.44 22.29
CA ALA A 209 1.87 -2.09 21.32
C ALA A 209 3.29 -2.28 21.84
N LEU A 210 3.87 -1.25 22.49
CA LEU A 210 5.19 -1.34 23.11
C LEU A 210 5.24 -2.32 24.29
N ILE A 211 4.19 -2.41 25.10
CA ILE A 211 4.09 -3.38 26.19
C ILE A 211 4.04 -4.81 25.63
N ILE A 212 3.17 -5.06 24.65
CA ILE A 212 3.06 -6.36 23.96
C ILE A 212 4.40 -6.74 23.33
N PHE A 213 5.04 -5.80 22.62
CA PHE A 213 6.32 -6.02 21.96
C PHE A 213 7.43 -6.36 22.97
N SER A 214 7.50 -5.61 24.07
CA SER A 214 8.51 -5.84 25.10
C SER A 214 8.31 -7.19 25.80
N PHE A 215 7.05 -7.56 26.07
CA PHE A 215 6.69 -8.86 26.62
C PHE A 215 7.08 -10.00 25.68
N HIS A 216 6.79 -9.86 24.39
CA HIS A 216 7.14 -10.84 23.37
C HIS A 216 8.65 -11.00 23.20
N VAL A 217 9.40 -9.90 23.08
CA VAL A 217 10.87 -9.92 23.02
C VAL A 217 11.48 -10.58 24.26
N LEU A 218 10.92 -10.34 25.46
CA LEU A 218 11.34 -11.01 26.68
C LEU A 218 11.10 -12.52 26.59
N THR A 219 9.90 -12.94 26.17
CA THR A 219 9.53 -14.35 25.98
C THR A 219 10.44 -15.06 24.98
N LEU A 220 10.68 -14.47 23.81
CA LEU A 220 11.57 -15.05 22.80
C LEU A 220 13.02 -15.14 23.30
N THR A 221 13.52 -14.11 23.99
CA THR A 221 14.88 -14.12 24.56
C THR A 221 15.02 -15.22 25.60
N MET A 222 14.03 -15.36 26.47
CA MET A 222 13.98 -16.41 27.48
C MET A 222 13.97 -17.80 26.85
N LEU A 223 13.14 -18.02 25.83
CA LEU A 223 13.10 -19.27 25.08
C LEU A 223 14.44 -19.57 24.41
N VAL A 224 15.09 -18.57 23.82
CA VAL A 224 16.43 -18.71 23.21
C VAL A 224 17.45 -19.18 24.25
N VAL A 225 17.50 -18.56 25.43
CA VAL A 225 18.46 -18.91 26.49
C VAL A 225 18.21 -20.33 27.00
N VAL A 226 16.96 -20.66 27.34
CA VAL A 226 16.60 -21.99 27.88
C VAL A 226 16.85 -23.09 26.84
N SER A 227 16.48 -22.84 25.58
CA SER A 227 16.72 -23.79 24.48
C SER A 227 18.20 -23.97 24.18
N ALA A 228 19.01 -22.90 24.25
CA ALA A 228 20.46 -23.00 24.08
C ALA A 228 21.09 -23.87 25.18
N ILE A 229 20.72 -23.65 26.44
CA ILE A 229 21.19 -24.47 27.56
C ILE A 229 20.80 -25.94 27.36
N TYR A 230 19.57 -26.21 26.92
CA TYR A 230 19.10 -27.57 26.64
C TYR A 230 19.89 -28.22 25.51
N MET A 231 20.06 -27.54 24.37
CA MET A 231 20.82 -28.03 23.23
C MET A 231 22.28 -28.35 23.59
N PHE A 232 22.93 -27.53 24.42
CA PHE A 232 24.31 -27.82 24.87
C PHE A 232 24.40 -29.04 25.80
N LYS A 233 23.32 -29.37 26.53
CA LYS A 233 23.25 -30.59 27.34
C LYS A 233 22.90 -31.84 26.52
N HIS A 234 22.18 -31.66 25.41
CA HIS A 234 21.69 -32.72 24.53
C HIS A 234 22.15 -32.51 23.06
N PRO A 235 23.46 -32.53 22.79
CA PRO A 235 23.99 -32.30 21.44
C PRO A 235 23.68 -33.43 20.45
N ASP A 236 23.23 -34.58 20.95
CA ASP A 236 22.78 -35.73 20.16
C ASP A 236 21.57 -35.38 19.28
N ILE A 237 20.59 -34.61 19.79
CA ILE A 237 19.38 -34.25 19.05
C ILE A 237 19.71 -33.49 17.76
N ILE A 238 20.53 -32.45 17.87
CA ILE A 238 20.91 -31.66 16.69
C ILE A 238 21.73 -32.50 15.72
N ARG A 239 22.65 -33.34 16.22
CA ARG A 239 23.48 -34.21 15.39
C ARG A 239 22.62 -35.21 14.60
N ASP A 240 21.65 -35.83 15.25
CA ASP A 240 20.73 -36.78 14.62
C ASP A 240 19.85 -36.09 13.59
N ASN A 241 19.36 -34.88 13.89
CA ASN A 241 18.61 -34.06 12.94
C ASN A 241 19.42 -33.73 11.67
N PHE A 242 20.72 -33.44 11.77
CA PHE A 242 21.60 -33.25 10.62
C PHE A 242 21.86 -34.52 9.79
N HIS A 243 21.52 -35.70 10.31
CA HIS A 243 21.60 -36.98 9.60
C HIS A 243 20.25 -37.46 9.05
N THR A 244 19.17 -36.69 9.27
CA THR A 244 17.87 -36.99 8.66
C THR A 244 17.86 -36.70 7.17
N ALA A 245 17.06 -37.46 6.43
CA ALA A 245 16.82 -37.18 5.02
C ALA A 245 16.07 -35.85 4.87
N LEU A 246 16.41 -35.11 3.81
CA LEU A 246 15.70 -33.87 3.47
C LEU A 246 14.26 -34.18 3.04
N PRO A 247 13.30 -33.29 3.35
CA PRO A 247 11.89 -33.53 3.07
C PRO A 247 11.63 -33.63 1.57
N ASN A 248 10.78 -34.58 1.18
CA ASN A 248 10.22 -34.61 -0.17
C ASN A 248 9.28 -33.42 -0.35
N VAL A 249 9.29 -32.83 -1.53
CA VAL A 249 8.54 -31.61 -1.83
C VAL A 249 7.62 -31.84 -3.01
N ASP A 250 6.45 -31.20 -2.97
CA ASP A 250 5.55 -31.13 -4.11
C ASP A 250 6.11 -30.09 -5.11
N PHE A 251 6.38 -30.54 -6.32
CA PHE A 251 6.80 -29.72 -7.44
C PHE A 251 5.78 -29.88 -8.58
N ALA A 252 4.92 -28.87 -8.74
CA ALA A 252 3.87 -28.82 -9.76
C ALA A 252 2.95 -30.05 -9.76
N GLY A 253 2.60 -30.58 -8.58
CA GLY A 253 1.74 -31.75 -8.39
C GLY A 253 2.48 -33.09 -8.36
N ASN A 254 3.80 -33.10 -8.52
CA ASN A 254 4.63 -34.31 -8.44
C ASN A 254 5.53 -34.27 -7.20
N ILE A 255 5.54 -35.34 -6.42
CA ILE A 255 6.44 -35.46 -5.27
C ILE A 255 7.83 -35.80 -5.76
N ILE A 256 8.78 -34.89 -5.56
CA ILE A 256 10.20 -35.10 -5.87
C ILE A 256 10.99 -35.40 -4.61
N THR A 257 12.02 -36.22 -4.74
CA THR A 257 12.91 -36.58 -3.62
C THR A 257 13.67 -35.37 -3.14
N GLY A 258 13.63 -35.12 -1.82
CA GLY A 258 14.31 -34.00 -1.19
C GLY A 258 15.83 -34.02 -1.41
N ASN A 259 16.39 -32.90 -1.85
CA ASN A 259 17.82 -32.65 -1.88
C ASN A 259 18.13 -31.23 -1.39
N ILE A 260 19.41 -30.87 -1.29
CA ILE A 260 19.83 -29.57 -0.75
C ILE A 260 19.23 -28.41 -1.57
N ALA A 261 19.18 -28.54 -2.90
CA ALA A 261 18.66 -27.49 -3.76
C ALA A 261 17.15 -27.30 -3.55
N THR A 262 16.37 -28.38 -3.51
CA THR A 262 14.92 -28.30 -3.27
C THR A 262 14.61 -27.77 -1.87
N ALA A 263 15.33 -28.25 -0.85
CA ALA A 263 15.16 -27.79 0.53
C ALA A 263 15.49 -26.31 0.70
N LEU A 264 16.56 -25.81 0.05
CA LEU A 264 16.88 -24.37 0.07
C LEU A 264 15.87 -23.54 -0.71
N PHE A 265 15.41 -24.03 -1.87
CA PHE A 265 14.45 -23.31 -2.71
C PHE A 265 13.09 -23.16 -2.02
N PHE A 266 12.48 -24.26 -1.59
CA PHE A 266 11.21 -24.27 -0.88
C PHE A 266 11.32 -23.73 0.54
N GLY A 267 12.42 -24.00 1.23
CA GLY A 267 12.74 -23.42 2.52
C GLY A 267 12.83 -21.89 2.49
N PHE A 268 13.47 -21.32 1.47
CA PHE A 268 13.54 -19.88 1.27
C PHE A 268 12.14 -19.28 1.05
N SER A 269 11.32 -19.88 0.18
CA SER A 269 9.94 -19.43 -0.05
C SER A 269 9.10 -19.46 1.23
N SER A 270 9.11 -20.57 1.96
CA SER A 270 8.39 -20.69 3.23
C SER A 270 8.93 -19.71 4.28
N ALA A 271 10.25 -19.44 4.29
CA ALA A 271 10.86 -18.53 5.25
C ALA A 271 10.48 -17.06 5.02
N MET A 272 10.04 -16.69 3.81
CA MET A 272 9.52 -15.35 3.54
C MET A 272 8.26 -15.05 4.37
N LEU A 273 7.55 -16.07 4.84
CA LEU A 273 6.44 -15.92 5.77
C LEU A 273 6.90 -15.42 7.15
N GLY A 274 8.14 -15.71 7.58
CA GLY A 274 8.68 -15.25 8.86
C GLY A 274 9.15 -13.81 8.88
N VAL A 275 8.89 -13.05 7.82
CA VAL A 275 9.23 -11.61 7.75
C VAL A 275 8.06 -10.74 7.31
N THR A 276 6.86 -11.31 7.29
CA THR A 276 5.63 -10.55 7.07
C THR A 276 5.44 -9.53 8.18
N GLY A 277 4.94 -8.33 7.85
CA GLY A 277 4.83 -7.21 8.78
C GLY A 277 5.97 -6.19 8.63
N PHE A 278 7.01 -6.51 7.86
CA PHE A 278 8.06 -5.54 7.47
C PHE A 278 7.50 -4.31 6.73
N GLU A 279 6.45 -4.51 5.94
CA GLU A 279 5.73 -3.50 5.19
C GLU A 279 4.86 -2.58 6.07
N THR A 280 4.47 -3.03 7.26
CA THR A 280 3.46 -2.38 8.11
C THR A 280 3.87 -0.96 8.51
N SER A 281 5.18 -0.72 8.72
CA SER A 281 5.72 0.59 9.07
C SER A 281 5.41 1.66 8.01
N SER A 282 5.36 1.29 6.73
CA SER A 282 5.07 2.21 5.62
C SER A 282 3.61 2.68 5.59
N ASN A 283 2.71 1.98 6.27
CA ASN A 283 1.28 2.27 6.27
C ASN A 283 0.84 3.31 7.31
N PHE A 284 1.72 3.64 8.27
CA PHE A 284 1.50 4.71 9.26
C PHE A 284 2.66 5.69 9.32
N VAL A 285 3.45 5.82 8.26
CA VAL A 285 4.62 6.71 8.21
C VAL A 285 4.28 8.15 8.59
N GLU A 286 3.08 8.65 8.24
CA GLU A 286 2.61 9.99 8.58
C GLU A 286 2.50 10.25 10.09
N SER A 287 2.36 9.17 10.87
CA SER A 287 2.28 9.21 12.34
C SER A 287 3.65 9.16 13.01
N GLN A 288 4.72 8.92 12.26
CA GLN A 288 6.08 8.81 12.79
C GLN A 288 6.81 10.15 12.80
N GLN A 289 7.73 10.35 13.74
CA GLN A 289 8.60 11.53 13.73
C GLN A 289 9.56 11.51 12.52
N PRO A 290 10.00 12.68 12.02
CA PRO A 290 10.98 12.75 10.95
C PRO A 290 12.23 11.90 11.25
N GLY A 291 12.66 11.07 10.29
CA GLY A 291 13.81 10.18 10.43
C GLY A 291 13.59 8.90 11.25
N VAL A 292 12.45 8.73 11.95
CA VAL A 292 12.16 7.52 12.73
C VAL A 292 11.95 6.29 11.86
N PHE A 293 11.30 6.45 10.69
CA PHE A 293 11.01 5.34 9.78
C PHE A 293 12.25 4.47 9.49
N ARG A 294 13.38 5.11 9.17
CA ARG A 294 14.65 4.42 8.87
C ARG A 294 15.14 3.59 10.05
N LYS A 295 15.00 4.13 11.26
CA LYS A 295 15.40 3.43 12.49
C LYS A 295 14.47 2.25 12.77
N THR A 296 13.17 2.42 12.54
CA THR A 296 12.20 1.32 12.62
C THR A 296 12.55 0.19 11.66
N MET A 297 12.84 0.48 10.38
CA MET A 297 13.25 -0.54 9.41
C MET A 297 14.54 -1.26 9.82
N ARG A 298 15.53 -0.53 10.37
CA ARG A 298 16.76 -1.13 10.93
C ARG A 298 16.47 -2.05 12.10
N ASN A 299 15.66 -1.60 13.06
CA ASN A 299 15.35 -2.37 14.26
C ASN A 299 14.58 -3.64 13.91
N MET A 300 13.58 -3.53 13.02
CA MET A 300 12.81 -4.65 12.50
C MET A 300 13.68 -5.70 11.81
N TRP A 301 14.56 -5.27 10.90
CA TRP A 301 15.53 -6.18 10.26
C TRP A 301 16.41 -6.90 11.29
N ALA A 302 16.94 -6.18 12.28
CA ALA A 302 17.79 -6.76 13.31
C ALA A 302 17.05 -7.82 14.14
N PHE A 303 15.85 -7.50 14.62
CA PHE A 303 15.03 -8.42 15.40
C PHE A 303 14.62 -9.66 14.61
N ALA A 304 14.12 -9.51 13.38
CA ALA A 304 13.77 -10.66 12.54
C ALA A 304 14.98 -11.55 12.24
N THR A 305 16.14 -10.94 11.94
CA THR A 305 17.38 -11.69 11.67
C THR A 305 17.82 -12.50 12.88
N VAL A 306 17.85 -11.88 14.06
CA VAL A 306 18.32 -12.54 15.28
C VAL A 306 17.36 -13.65 15.70
N TYR A 307 16.07 -13.36 15.85
CA TYR A 307 15.13 -14.33 16.38
C TYR A 307 14.82 -15.47 15.41
N ASN A 308 14.57 -15.19 14.13
CA ASN A 308 14.21 -16.28 13.20
C ASN A 308 15.35 -17.28 13.03
N ILE A 309 16.59 -16.80 12.88
CA ILE A 309 17.75 -17.69 12.71
C ILE A 309 18.03 -18.47 14.00
N LEU A 310 18.06 -17.79 15.15
CA LEU A 310 18.33 -18.46 16.43
C LEU A 310 17.25 -19.46 16.80
N LEU A 311 15.96 -19.08 16.72
CA LEU A 311 14.86 -19.97 17.06
C LEU A 311 14.79 -21.16 16.10
N SER A 312 15.05 -20.96 14.80
CA SER A 312 15.12 -22.06 13.85
C SER A 312 16.29 -23.01 14.09
N LEU A 313 17.45 -22.51 14.53
CA LEU A 313 18.58 -23.36 14.87
C LEU A 313 18.33 -24.12 16.16
N LEU A 314 17.81 -23.43 17.17
CA LEU A 314 17.53 -23.99 18.49
C LEU A 314 16.37 -24.98 18.46
N SER A 315 15.38 -24.80 17.58
CA SER A 315 14.29 -25.78 17.41
C SER A 315 14.84 -27.14 16.97
N LEU A 316 15.82 -27.16 16.07
CA LEU A 316 16.54 -28.37 15.65
C LEU A 316 17.45 -28.95 16.76
N GLY A 317 17.79 -28.16 17.78
CA GLY A 317 18.59 -28.62 18.91
C GLY A 317 17.78 -29.10 20.11
N VAL A 318 16.49 -28.74 20.16
CA VAL A 318 15.59 -29.13 21.26
C VAL A 318 14.63 -30.24 20.84
N LEU A 319 14.15 -30.21 19.59
CA LEU A 319 13.13 -31.14 19.10
C LEU A 319 13.71 -32.06 18.02
N PRO A 320 13.58 -33.39 18.16
CA PRO A 320 13.83 -34.31 17.06
C PRO A 320 12.91 -33.97 15.87
N LEU A 321 13.42 -34.03 14.63
CA LEU A 321 12.69 -33.52 13.47
C LEU A 321 11.43 -34.35 13.16
N ASN A 322 11.57 -35.68 13.11
CA ASN A 322 10.54 -36.62 12.66
C ASN A 322 9.87 -37.45 13.78
N ALA A 323 10.15 -37.14 15.05
CA ALA A 323 9.56 -37.87 16.17
C ALA A 323 8.08 -37.48 16.40
N PRO A 324 7.26 -38.33 17.05
CA PRO A 324 5.86 -38.04 17.36
C PRO A 324 5.65 -36.79 18.25
N ASP A 325 6.59 -36.48 19.13
CA ASP A 325 6.67 -35.28 19.96
C ASP A 325 7.65 -34.23 19.39
N GLY A 326 8.11 -34.48 18.16
CA GLY A 326 9.11 -33.72 17.44
C GLY A 326 8.58 -32.48 16.75
N LEU A 327 9.46 -31.85 15.97
CA LEU A 327 9.22 -30.56 15.36
C LEU A 327 8.09 -30.60 14.32
N LEU A 328 8.12 -31.56 13.39
CA LEU A 328 7.12 -31.64 12.32
C LEU A 328 5.74 -32.08 12.82
N ALA A 329 5.68 -32.88 13.89
CA ALA A 329 4.43 -33.26 14.53
C ALA A 329 3.75 -32.08 15.25
N ASN A 330 4.53 -31.07 15.65
CA ASN A 330 4.07 -29.87 16.36
C ASN A 330 4.28 -28.59 15.52
N GLU A 331 4.18 -28.69 14.20
CA GLU A 331 4.51 -27.59 13.27
C GLU A 331 3.72 -26.29 13.52
N SER A 332 2.49 -26.38 14.05
CA SER A 332 1.64 -25.22 14.36
C SER A 332 2.01 -24.52 15.68
N THR A 333 2.78 -25.17 16.56
CA THR A 333 3.07 -24.72 17.93
C THR A 333 4.52 -24.97 18.35
N VAL A 334 5.46 -24.97 17.38
CA VAL A 334 6.88 -25.33 17.58
C VAL A 334 7.50 -24.63 18.79
N LEU A 335 7.30 -23.32 18.94
CA LEU A 335 7.91 -22.56 20.04
C LEU A 335 7.35 -22.98 21.41
N ALA A 336 6.06 -23.28 21.51
CA ALA A 336 5.47 -23.77 22.75
C ALA A 336 6.00 -25.17 23.09
N GLN A 337 6.15 -26.04 22.09
CA GLN A 337 6.73 -27.38 22.27
C GLN A 337 8.20 -27.31 22.68
N MET A 338 8.99 -26.41 22.09
CA MET A 338 10.36 -26.13 22.55
C MET A 338 10.38 -25.69 24.02
N GLY A 339 9.47 -24.79 24.41
CA GLY A 339 9.35 -24.36 25.79
C GLY A 339 8.98 -25.48 26.75
N TYR A 340 8.10 -26.39 26.32
CA TYR A 340 7.74 -27.58 27.09
C TYR A 340 8.93 -28.51 27.33
N ILE A 341 9.66 -28.86 26.27
CA ILE A 341 10.81 -29.78 26.35
C ILE A 341 11.99 -29.16 27.09
N ALA A 342 12.32 -27.90 26.80
CA ALA A 342 13.51 -27.26 27.36
C ALA A 342 13.29 -26.68 28.77
N GLY A 343 12.08 -26.19 29.08
CA GLY A 343 11.76 -25.48 30.32
C GLY A 343 10.59 -26.04 31.14
N GLY A 344 9.77 -26.92 30.57
CA GLY A 344 8.60 -27.52 31.22
C GLY A 344 7.27 -26.79 30.98
N LYS A 345 6.19 -27.30 31.58
CA LYS A 345 4.80 -26.85 31.35
C LYS A 345 4.58 -25.35 31.60
N TRP A 346 5.25 -24.76 32.57
CA TRP A 346 5.08 -23.34 32.88
C TRP A 346 5.59 -22.44 31.74
N LEU A 347 6.69 -22.82 31.09
CA LEU A 347 7.26 -22.07 29.96
C LEU A 347 6.40 -22.27 28.72
N GLN A 348 5.86 -23.49 28.52
CA GLN A 348 4.87 -23.75 27.48
C GLN A 348 3.63 -22.84 27.63
N LEU A 349 3.06 -22.75 28.83
CA LEU A 349 1.91 -21.89 29.11
C LEU A 349 2.26 -20.40 28.92
N TRP A 350 3.44 -19.97 29.37
CA TRP A 350 3.94 -18.61 29.19
C TRP A 350 4.01 -18.22 27.71
N ILE A 351 4.58 -19.11 26.87
CA ILE A 351 4.67 -18.92 25.42
C ILE A 351 3.29 -18.96 24.76
N ALA A 352 2.37 -19.81 25.24
CA ALA A 352 1.01 -19.85 24.71
C ALA A 352 0.24 -18.54 24.99
N ILE A 353 0.40 -17.95 26.18
CA ILE A 353 -0.19 -16.65 26.54
C ILE A 353 0.42 -15.54 25.68
N ASP A 354 1.75 -15.53 25.56
CA ASP A 354 2.46 -14.57 24.71
C ASP A 354 2.02 -14.64 23.25
N ALA A 355 1.94 -15.86 22.69
CA ALA A 355 1.45 -16.10 21.35
C ALA A 355 0.04 -15.57 21.15
N LEU A 356 -0.87 -15.83 22.09
CA LEU A 356 -2.24 -15.30 22.04
C LEU A 356 -2.24 -13.77 21.99
N VAL A 357 -1.45 -13.11 22.84
CA VAL A 357 -1.41 -11.65 22.94
C VAL A 357 -0.79 -10.99 21.70
N VAL A 358 0.37 -11.48 21.23
CA VAL A 358 1.06 -10.87 20.09
C VAL A 358 0.35 -11.16 18.76
N LEU A 359 -0.21 -12.35 18.57
CA LEU A 359 -0.97 -12.68 17.36
C LEU A 359 -2.32 -11.95 17.34
N ALA A 360 -2.96 -11.76 18.50
CA ALA A 360 -4.13 -10.89 18.63
C ALA A 360 -3.80 -9.43 18.26
N ALA A 361 -2.61 -8.94 18.59
CA ALA A 361 -2.14 -7.65 18.11
C ALA A 361 -2.00 -7.63 16.58
N GLY A 362 -1.47 -8.69 15.96
CA GLY A 362 -1.41 -8.82 14.49
C GLY A 362 -2.78 -8.81 13.80
N VAL A 363 -3.81 -9.41 14.42
CA VAL A 363 -5.20 -9.30 13.96
C VAL A 363 -5.66 -7.84 14.01
N LEU A 364 -5.45 -7.14 15.13
CA LEU A 364 -5.81 -5.72 15.25
C LEU A 364 -5.08 -4.84 14.23
N THR A 365 -3.78 -5.05 14.04
CA THR A 365 -2.96 -4.35 13.04
C THR A 365 -3.52 -4.53 11.63
N SER A 366 -4.00 -5.73 11.30
CA SER A 366 -4.63 -6.00 10.01
C SER A 366 -5.94 -5.24 9.83
N PHE A 367 -6.80 -5.18 10.86
CA PHE A 367 -8.04 -4.39 10.83
C PHE A 367 -7.78 -2.88 10.69
N VAL A 368 -6.79 -2.35 11.41
CA VAL A 368 -6.40 -0.94 11.31
C VAL A 368 -5.79 -0.64 9.93
N GLY A 369 -4.89 -1.50 9.46
CA GLY A 369 -4.21 -1.37 8.17
C GLY A 369 -5.16 -1.41 6.97
N ILE A 370 -6.08 -2.39 6.93
CA ILE A 370 -7.07 -2.49 5.85
C ILE A 370 -8.05 -1.31 5.86
N THR A 371 -8.41 -0.81 7.05
CA THR A 371 -9.27 0.37 7.20
C THR A 371 -8.62 1.60 6.57
N GLY A 372 -7.35 1.85 6.88
CA GLY A 372 -6.58 2.96 6.29
C GLY A 372 -6.44 2.83 4.77
N LEU A 373 -6.13 1.63 4.27
CA LEU A 373 -5.99 1.36 2.84
C LEU A 373 -7.31 1.58 2.09
N ILE A 374 -8.41 0.98 2.54
CA ILE A 374 -9.71 1.10 1.85
C ILE A 374 -10.25 2.53 1.91
N LEU A 375 -10.04 3.26 3.02
CA LEU A 375 -10.39 4.67 3.10
C LEU A 375 -9.63 5.48 2.03
N ARG A 376 -8.33 5.24 1.89
CA ARG A 376 -7.50 5.90 0.86
C ARG A 376 -7.98 5.55 -0.55
N LEU A 377 -8.22 4.28 -0.84
CA LEU A 377 -8.73 3.82 -2.15
C LEU A 377 -10.10 4.41 -2.47
N SER A 378 -10.96 4.55 -1.48
CA SER A 378 -12.30 5.13 -1.65
C SER A 378 -12.20 6.63 -1.96
N ASN A 379 -11.32 7.36 -1.25
CA ASN A 379 -11.04 8.76 -1.54
C ASN A 379 -10.44 8.95 -2.94
N ASP A 380 -9.59 8.01 -3.39
CA ASP A 380 -9.01 8.00 -4.74
C ASP A 380 -9.99 7.49 -5.82
N ARG A 381 -11.25 7.20 -5.46
CA ARG A 381 -12.31 6.66 -6.33
C ARG A 381 -11.99 5.30 -6.95
N VAL A 382 -11.12 4.52 -6.32
CA VAL A 382 -10.80 3.13 -6.66
C VAL A 382 -11.75 2.15 -5.98
N MET A 383 -12.34 2.53 -4.84
CA MET A 383 -13.34 1.76 -4.09
C MET A 383 -14.66 2.55 -3.92
N PRO A 384 -15.79 1.89 -3.59
CA PRO A 384 -17.09 2.54 -3.42
C PRO A 384 -17.11 3.56 -2.27
N ALA A 385 -17.78 4.69 -2.49
CA ALA A 385 -17.82 5.79 -1.52
C ALA A 385 -18.53 5.43 -0.19
N PHE A 386 -19.48 4.50 -0.18
CA PHE A 386 -20.17 4.12 1.07
C PHE A 386 -19.24 3.52 2.12
N LEU A 387 -18.07 3.01 1.71
CA LEU A 387 -17.05 2.49 2.63
C LEU A 387 -16.43 3.57 3.52
N THR A 388 -16.53 4.84 3.12
CA THR A 388 -16.08 5.97 3.94
C THR A 388 -17.10 6.38 5.00
N ASN A 389 -18.30 5.78 5.01
CA ASN A 389 -19.36 6.12 5.95
C ASN A 389 -18.96 5.75 7.38
N GLN A 390 -19.01 6.74 8.26
CA GLN A 390 -18.63 6.60 9.66
C GLN A 390 -19.84 6.30 10.54
N ASN A 391 -19.64 5.56 11.64
CA ASN A 391 -20.71 5.31 12.62
C ASN A 391 -20.98 6.54 13.50
N ALA A 392 -22.18 6.61 14.07
CA ALA A 392 -22.61 7.75 14.89
C ALA A 392 -21.93 7.81 16.27
N CYS A 393 -21.48 6.68 16.82
CA CYS A 393 -20.95 6.62 18.19
C CYS A 393 -19.50 7.12 18.29
N ARG A 394 -18.64 6.72 17.34
CA ARG A 394 -17.18 6.91 17.43
C ARG A 394 -16.54 7.38 16.13
N SER A 395 -17.35 7.71 15.12
CA SER A 395 -16.90 8.17 13.81
C SER A 395 -15.94 7.21 13.10
N THR A 396 -16.10 5.90 13.32
CA THR A 396 -15.26 4.87 12.66
C THR A 396 -15.94 4.31 11.40
N PRO A 397 -15.17 3.97 10.35
CA PRO A 397 -15.69 3.41 9.10
C PRO A 397 -16.09 1.92 9.25
N HIS A 398 -17.23 1.69 9.89
CA HIS A 398 -17.71 0.37 10.29
C HIS A 398 -17.92 -0.63 9.14
N TRP A 399 -18.34 -0.17 7.96
CA TRP A 399 -18.54 -1.06 6.80
C TRP A 399 -17.25 -1.77 6.36
N ILE A 400 -16.11 -1.10 6.50
CA ILE A 400 -14.82 -1.69 6.16
C ILE A 400 -14.52 -2.87 7.09
N SER A 401 -14.65 -2.67 8.40
CA SER A 401 -14.44 -3.71 9.42
C SER A 401 -15.39 -4.90 9.24
N ILE A 402 -16.68 -4.64 8.98
CA ILE A 402 -17.69 -5.69 8.79
C ILE A 402 -17.38 -6.53 7.56
N LEU A 403 -17.12 -5.88 6.42
CA LEU A 403 -16.82 -6.60 5.17
C LEU A 403 -15.50 -7.39 5.30
N PHE A 404 -14.48 -6.79 5.92
CA PHE A 404 -13.21 -7.47 6.16
C PHE A 404 -13.38 -8.70 7.07
N PHE A 405 -14.19 -8.61 8.12
CA PHE A 405 -14.54 -9.75 8.96
C PHE A 405 -15.23 -10.87 8.16
N ILE A 406 -16.22 -10.52 7.33
CA ILE A 406 -16.96 -11.51 6.52
C ILE A 406 -16.02 -12.26 5.56
N VAL A 407 -15.16 -11.52 4.84
CA VAL A 407 -14.22 -12.14 3.87
C VAL A 407 -13.11 -12.92 4.59
N SER A 408 -12.67 -12.46 5.77
CA SER A 408 -11.67 -13.19 6.58
C SER A 408 -12.26 -14.49 7.15
N ALA A 409 -13.49 -14.44 7.66
CA ALA A 409 -14.19 -15.61 8.16
C ALA A 409 -14.49 -16.61 7.04
N SER A 410 -14.85 -16.14 5.84
CA SER A 410 -15.03 -17.03 4.68
C SER A 410 -13.74 -17.75 4.30
N LEU A 411 -12.58 -17.10 4.45
CA LEU A 411 -11.29 -17.72 4.16
C LEU A 411 -10.98 -18.84 5.16
N ILE A 412 -11.24 -18.64 6.46
CA ILE A 412 -11.12 -19.70 7.48
C ILE A 412 -12.03 -20.88 7.16
N LEU A 413 -13.30 -20.61 6.84
CA LEU A 413 -14.30 -21.66 6.59
C LEU A 413 -13.96 -22.50 5.37
N VAL A 414 -13.54 -21.86 4.27
CA VAL A 414 -13.21 -22.54 3.02
C VAL A 414 -11.93 -23.37 3.13
N LEU A 415 -10.98 -22.93 3.97
CA LEU A 415 -9.70 -23.61 4.18
C LEU A 415 -9.71 -24.57 5.37
N ASP A 416 -10.83 -24.72 6.07
CA ASP A 416 -10.97 -25.52 7.30
C ASP A 416 -9.87 -25.26 8.33
N ALA A 417 -9.51 -23.98 8.51
CA ALA A 417 -8.40 -23.53 9.37
C ALA A 417 -7.03 -24.22 9.11
N ASN A 418 -6.78 -24.71 7.88
CA ASN A 418 -5.52 -25.36 7.53
C ASN A 418 -4.37 -24.35 7.43
N ILE A 419 -3.48 -24.38 8.42
CA ILE A 419 -2.35 -23.43 8.53
C ILE A 419 -1.36 -23.50 7.36
N LYS A 420 -1.19 -24.67 6.73
CA LYS A 420 -0.27 -24.83 5.58
C LYS A 420 -0.78 -24.09 4.36
N ILE A 421 -2.04 -24.32 3.99
CA ILE A 421 -2.63 -23.68 2.81
C ILE A 421 -2.74 -22.19 3.06
N LEU A 422 -3.19 -21.82 4.25
CA LEU A 422 -3.34 -20.43 4.65
C LEU A 422 -2.00 -19.66 4.66
N GLY A 423 -0.95 -20.26 5.22
CA GLY A 423 0.42 -19.73 5.18
C GLY A 423 0.91 -19.56 3.74
N GLY A 424 0.62 -20.52 2.86
CA GLY A 424 0.96 -20.41 1.43
C GLY A 424 0.22 -19.26 0.71
N VAL A 425 -1.08 -19.07 0.98
CA VAL A 425 -1.87 -17.96 0.40
C VAL A 425 -1.29 -16.62 0.88
N PHE A 426 -0.90 -16.55 2.15
CA PHE A 426 -0.23 -15.37 2.71
C PHE A 426 1.10 -15.10 2.00
N THR A 427 1.98 -16.10 1.89
CA THR A 427 3.28 -15.96 1.22
C THR A 427 3.13 -15.44 -0.21
N PHE A 428 2.16 -15.93 -0.99
CA PHE A 428 1.91 -15.39 -2.33
C PHE A 428 1.51 -13.91 -2.33
N ALA A 429 0.57 -13.51 -1.47
CA ALA A 429 0.09 -12.13 -1.40
C ALA A 429 1.21 -11.18 -0.97
N PHE A 430 1.96 -11.57 0.07
CA PHE A 430 3.09 -10.82 0.59
C PHE A 430 4.21 -10.67 -0.46
N LEU A 431 4.63 -11.76 -1.10
CA LEU A 431 5.67 -11.72 -2.14
C LEU A 431 5.25 -10.89 -3.35
N SER A 432 4.00 -10.99 -3.78
CA SER A 432 3.46 -10.15 -4.86
C SER A 432 3.54 -8.67 -4.49
N MET A 433 3.18 -8.33 -3.24
CA MET A 433 3.22 -6.96 -2.74
C MET A 433 4.66 -6.43 -2.68
N MET A 434 5.61 -7.21 -2.16
CA MET A 434 7.03 -6.85 -2.10
C MET A 434 7.63 -6.67 -3.50
N PHE A 435 7.29 -7.56 -4.43
CA PHE A 435 7.74 -7.48 -5.82
C PHE A 435 7.28 -6.17 -6.46
N LEU A 436 5.99 -5.85 -6.32
CA LEU A 436 5.40 -4.61 -6.82
C LEU A 436 6.02 -3.36 -6.17
N PHE A 437 6.34 -3.42 -4.87
CA PHE A 437 7.03 -2.33 -4.17
C PHE A 437 8.46 -2.12 -4.70
N GLY A 438 9.23 -3.19 -4.87
CA GLY A 438 10.58 -3.14 -5.43
C GLY A 438 10.59 -2.65 -6.89
N ALA A 439 9.66 -3.11 -7.71
CA ALA A 439 9.45 -2.61 -9.07
C ALA A 439 9.02 -1.13 -9.09
N GLY A 440 8.22 -0.70 -8.11
CA GLY A 440 7.85 0.69 -7.89
C GLY A 440 9.07 1.57 -7.58
N CYS A 441 10.00 1.10 -6.76
CA CYS A 441 11.27 1.78 -6.49
C CYS A 441 12.13 1.94 -7.77
N ILE A 442 12.25 0.88 -8.58
CA ILE A 442 12.93 0.96 -9.89
C ILE A 442 12.24 2.00 -10.78
N THR A 443 10.92 2.02 -10.82
CA THR A 443 10.16 2.97 -11.64
C THR A 443 10.31 4.42 -11.15
N LEU A 444 10.35 4.63 -9.82
CA LEU A 444 10.68 5.92 -9.20
C LEU A 444 12.03 6.42 -9.72
N LYS A 445 13.06 5.57 -9.71
CA LYS A 445 14.40 5.91 -10.22
C LYS A 445 14.44 6.22 -11.71
N LEU A 446 13.61 5.58 -12.52
CA LEU A 446 13.57 5.82 -13.97
C LEU A 446 12.76 7.07 -14.35
N LYS A 447 11.65 7.35 -13.64
CA LYS A 447 10.68 8.37 -14.05
C LYS A 447 10.66 9.63 -13.19
N ARG A 448 11.28 9.62 -12.00
CA ARG A 448 11.14 10.66 -10.95
C ARG A 448 12.47 10.92 -10.23
N GLN A 449 13.52 11.21 -10.98
CA GLN A 449 14.88 11.35 -10.45
C GLN A 449 15.06 12.60 -9.56
N ASP A 450 14.28 13.65 -9.82
CA ASP A 450 14.45 14.96 -9.18
C ASP A 450 13.74 15.09 -7.84
N ILE A 451 12.93 14.09 -7.44
CA ILE A 451 12.20 14.12 -6.17
C ILE A 451 13.21 14.04 -5.01
N PRO A 452 13.18 15.00 -4.05
CA PRO A 452 13.99 14.94 -2.85
C PRO A 452 13.74 13.65 -2.07
N ARG A 453 14.82 12.97 -1.69
CA ARG A 453 14.82 11.73 -0.91
C ARG A 453 16.05 11.69 -0.01
N ASP A 454 15.88 11.23 1.22
CA ASP A 454 16.98 11.17 2.19
C ASP A 454 17.96 10.02 1.89
N VAL A 455 17.45 8.98 1.23
CA VAL A 455 18.20 7.75 0.92
C VAL A 455 17.95 7.37 -0.52
N GLN A 456 19.02 6.97 -1.21
CA GLN A 456 18.95 6.38 -2.53
C GLN A 456 19.43 4.93 -2.43
N ALA A 457 18.54 3.97 -2.62
CA ALA A 457 18.91 2.58 -2.73
C ALA A 457 19.82 2.40 -3.95
N PRO A 458 20.94 1.67 -3.83
CA PRO A 458 21.78 1.42 -4.99
C PRO A 458 21.07 0.49 -5.98
N TRP A 459 21.36 0.61 -7.27
CA TRP A 459 20.71 -0.20 -8.33
C TRP A 459 20.86 -1.71 -8.11
N TRP A 460 22.03 -2.15 -7.63
CA TRP A 460 22.25 -3.56 -7.32
C TRP A 460 21.29 -4.07 -6.24
N ALA A 461 20.96 -3.24 -5.24
CA ALA A 461 20.03 -3.61 -4.17
C ALA A 461 18.60 -3.74 -4.74
N CYS A 462 18.15 -2.80 -5.57
CA CYS A 462 16.85 -2.89 -6.22
C CYS A 462 16.73 -4.16 -7.09
N ILE A 463 17.73 -4.44 -7.92
CA ILE A 463 17.74 -5.61 -8.82
C ILE A 463 17.80 -6.90 -8.02
N LEU A 464 18.71 -7.00 -7.04
CA LEU A 464 18.86 -8.17 -6.19
C LEU A 464 17.58 -8.45 -5.39
N GLY A 465 17.00 -7.44 -4.75
CA GLY A 465 15.77 -7.57 -3.96
C GLY A 465 14.59 -8.06 -4.79
N VAL A 466 14.33 -7.43 -5.94
CA VAL A 466 13.24 -7.84 -6.85
C VAL A 466 13.49 -9.25 -7.39
N THR A 467 14.74 -9.61 -7.71
CA THR A 467 15.09 -10.94 -8.20
C THR A 467 14.87 -12.01 -7.13
N MET A 468 15.34 -11.79 -5.89
CA MET A 468 15.17 -12.74 -4.80
C MET A 468 13.69 -12.94 -4.44
N VAL A 469 12.89 -11.86 -4.39
CA VAL A 469 11.44 -11.98 -4.17
C VAL A 469 10.77 -12.70 -5.34
N GLY A 470 11.19 -12.43 -6.58
CA GLY A 470 10.73 -13.15 -7.77
C GLY A 470 11.02 -14.65 -7.71
N ILE A 471 12.22 -15.04 -7.26
CA ILE A 471 12.61 -16.44 -7.01
C ILE A 471 11.70 -17.07 -5.96
N GLY A 472 11.45 -16.38 -4.84
CA GLY A 472 10.53 -16.85 -3.80
C GLY A 472 9.11 -17.02 -4.33
N TYR A 473 8.62 -16.07 -5.13
CA TYR A 473 7.28 -16.14 -5.73
C TYR A 473 7.18 -17.33 -6.70
N PHE A 474 8.20 -17.52 -7.54
CA PHE A 474 8.23 -18.64 -8.48
C PHE A 474 8.34 -19.99 -7.76
N CYS A 475 9.04 -20.04 -6.63
CA CYS A 475 9.07 -21.21 -5.78
C CYS A 475 7.69 -21.53 -5.20
N GLN A 476 6.99 -20.53 -4.67
CA GLN A 476 5.63 -20.73 -4.16
C GLN A 476 4.68 -21.18 -5.28
N LEU A 477 4.84 -20.63 -6.49
CA LEU A 477 4.10 -21.00 -7.69
C LEU A 477 4.26 -22.47 -8.08
N LEU A 478 5.48 -22.99 -7.97
CA LEU A 478 5.82 -24.37 -8.29
C LEU A 478 5.53 -25.34 -7.15
N GLY A 479 5.14 -24.85 -5.97
CA GLY A 479 4.78 -25.66 -4.81
C GLY A 479 3.37 -26.25 -4.92
N ASN A 480 2.66 -26.26 -3.79
CA ASN A 480 1.35 -26.90 -3.68
C ASN A 480 0.30 -26.17 -4.57
N PRO A 481 -0.28 -26.84 -5.59
CA PRO A 481 -1.23 -26.22 -6.51
C PRO A 481 -2.56 -25.80 -5.86
N GLN A 482 -2.95 -26.41 -4.73
CA GLN A 482 -4.15 -26.00 -3.99
C GLN A 482 -4.03 -24.57 -3.47
N VAL A 483 -2.85 -24.19 -2.96
CA VAL A 483 -2.57 -22.84 -2.48
C VAL A 483 -2.82 -21.81 -3.59
N LEU A 484 -2.35 -22.12 -4.80
CA LEU A 484 -2.49 -21.29 -5.98
C LEU A 484 -3.97 -21.08 -6.33
N VAL A 485 -4.79 -22.13 -6.29
CA VAL A 485 -6.23 -22.05 -6.57
C VAL A 485 -6.92 -21.08 -5.59
N TYR A 486 -6.69 -21.22 -4.29
CA TYR A 486 -7.31 -20.34 -3.29
C TYR A 486 -6.81 -18.90 -3.40
N PHE A 487 -5.51 -18.70 -3.63
CA PHE A 487 -4.93 -17.38 -3.86
C PHE A 487 -5.61 -16.68 -5.05
N PHE A 488 -5.67 -17.34 -6.21
CA PHE A 488 -6.29 -16.74 -7.40
C PHE A 488 -7.79 -16.56 -7.26
N LEU A 489 -8.50 -17.46 -6.59
CA LEU A 489 -9.94 -17.31 -6.33
C LEU A 489 -10.22 -16.02 -5.55
N TYR A 490 -9.53 -15.81 -4.42
CA TYR A 490 -9.71 -14.59 -3.63
C TYR A 490 -9.20 -13.34 -4.34
N PHE A 491 -8.05 -13.44 -5.05
CA PHE A 491 -7.53 -12.34 -5.84
C PHE A 491 -8.51 -11.91 -6.93
N ILE A 492 -9.12 -12.84 -7.67
CA ILE A 492 -10.09 -12.55 -8.73
C ILE A 492 -11.33 -11.86 -8.14
N VAL A 493 -11.85 -12.33 -7.00
CA VAL A 493 -13.00 -11.69 -6.34
C VAL A 493 -12.67 -10.24 -5.95
N ILE A 494 -11.54 -10.02 -5.27
CA ILE A 494 -11.10 -8.68 -4.86
C ILE A 494 -10.85 -7.80 -6.09
N ALA A 495 -10.13 -8.31 -7.09
CA ALA A 495 -9.81 -7.61 -8.33
C ALA A 495 -11.08 -7.25 -9.10
N THR A 496 -12.09 -8.13 -9.14
CA THR A 496 -13.36 -7.85 -9.82
C THR A 496 -14.07 -6.65 -9.18
N VAL A 497 -14.10 -6.57 -7.85
CA VAL A 497 -14.69 -5.43 -7.14
C VAL A 497 -13.91 -4.15 -7.41
N VAL A 498 -12.58 -4.20 -7.28
CA VAL A 498 -11.69 -3.04 -7.47
C VAL A 498 -11.72 -2.54 -8.92
N PHE A 499 -11.50 -3.42 -9.90
CA PHE A 499 -11.51 -3.05 -11.32
C PHE A 499 -12.91 -2.71 -11.81
N GLY A 500 -13.95 -3.33 -11.26
CA GLY A 500 -15.34 -2.91 -11.49
C GLY A 500 -15.57 -1.44 -11.11
N MET A 501 -14.94 -0.99 -10.01
CA MET A 501 -15.01 0.42 -9.58
C MET A 501 -14.11 1.36 -10.37
N VAL A 502 -12.90 0.93 -10.74
CA VAL A 502 -11.97 1.71 -11.57
C VAL A 502 -12.53 1.92 -12.98
N GLU A 503 -13.15 0.90 -13.57
CA GLU A 503 -13.72 0.95 -14.93
C GLU A 503 -15.24 1.19 -14.93
N ARG A 504 -15.82 1.65 -13.82
CA ARG A 504 -17.28 1.78 -13.65
C ARG A 504 -17.96 2.61 -14.74
N VAL A 505 -17.30 3.64 -15.27
CA VAL A 505 -17.85 4.45 -16.37
C VAL A 505 -17.91 3.65 -17.67
N ALA A 506 -16.91 2.81 -17.95
CA ALA A 506 -16.94 1.90 -19.09
C ALA A 506 -18.07 0.87 -18.94
N ILE A 507 -18.25 0.31 -17.74
CA ILE A 507 -19.34 -0.63 -17.43
C ILE A 507 -20.71 0.04 -17.63
N LEU A 508 -20.92 1.25 -17.09
CA LEU A 508 -22.17 1.99 -17.27
C LEU A 508 -22.44 2.31 -18.75
N ARG A 509 -21.41 2.59 -19.56
CA ARG A 509 -21.55 2.79 -21.01
C ARG A 509 -21.98 1.51 -21.72
N VAL A 510 -21.40 0.36 -21.38
CA VAL A 510 -21.81 -0.95 -21.91
C VAL A 510 -23.24 -1.25 -21.50
N LEU A 511 -23.65 -0.95 -20.25
CA LEU A 511 -25.02 -1.12 -19.80
C LEU A 511 -26.02 -0.25 -20.59
N ILE A 512 -25.66 1.00 -20.91
CA ILE A 512 -26.48 1.84 -21.80
C ILE A 512 -26.65 1.17 -23.17
N LEU A 513 -25.56 0.66 -23.77
CA LEU A 513 -25.61 -0.05 -25.05
C LEU A 513 -26.51 -1.30 -24.99
N VAL A 514 -26.38 -2.10 -23.94
CA VAL A 514 -27.17 -3.33 -23.75
C VAL A 514 -28.65 -2.98 -23.55
N VAL A 515 -28.98 -1.98 -22.73
CA VAL A 515 -30.37 -1.53 -22.54
C VAL A 515 -30.96 -1.05 -23.87
N ASN A 516 -30.21 -0.32 -24.67
CA ASN A 516 -30.66 0.14 -25.98
C ASN A 516 -30.85 -1.03 -26.97
N LEU A 517 -30.00 -2.05 -26.92
CA LEU A 517 -30.10 -3.22 -27.80
C LEU A 517 -31.24 -4.17 -27.41
N VAL A 518 -31.50 -4.34 -26.11
CA VAL A 518 -32.53 -5.26 -25.57
C VAL A 518 -33.90 -4.60 -25.49
N CYS A 519 -33.97 -3.31 -25.15
CA CYS A 519 -35.22 -2.56 -25.00
C CYS A 519 -35.52 -1.63 -26.19
N GLY A 520 -34.71 -1.68 -27.26
CA GLY A 520 -34.90 -0.87 -28.47
C GLY A 520 -36.11 -1.31 -29.27
N SER A 521 -37.30 -0.83 -28.91
CA SER A 521 -38.54 -1.06 -29.65
C SER A 521 -39.43 0.17 -29.86
N ASP A 522 -38.94 1.41 -29.67
CA ASP A 522 -39.71 2.60 -30.07
C ASP A 522 -38.89 3.46 -31.05
N ARG A 523 -39.08 3.20 -32.35
CA ARG A 523 -38.75 4.16 -33.43
C ARG A 523 -39.65 5.38 -33.28
N ARG A 524 -39.21 6.40 -32.52
CA ARG A 524 -39.82 7.73 -32.57
C ARG A 524 -39.01 8.65 -33.48
N GLU A 525 -39.71 9.42 -34.30
CA GLU A 525 -39.11 10.33 -35.27
C GLU A 525 -38.18 11.34 -34.58
N PRO A 526 -37.01 11.64 -35.19
CA PRO A 526 -36.05 12.58 -34.64
C PRO A 526 -36.64 14.00 -34.64
N SER A 527 -37.00 14.51 -33.46
CA SER A 527 -37.34 15.93 -33.30
C SER A 527 -36.16 16.81 -33.70
N SER A 528 -36.43 17.86 -34.49
CA SER A 528 -35.44 18.72 -35.15
C SER A 528 -34.46 19.45 -34.20
N LEU A 529 -34.77 19.51 -32.89
CA LEU A 529 -33.93 20.09 -31.83
C LEU A 529 -32.94 19.11 -31.18
N SER A 530 -32.93 17.83 -31.57
CA SER A 530 -32.20 16.77 -30.86
C SER A 530 -31.00 16.18 -31.62
N LYS A 531 -30.58 16.79 -32.72
CA LYS A 531 -29.59 16.23 -33.67
C LYS A 531 -28.21 15.85 -33.08
N GLY A 532 -27.86 16.26 -31.84
CA GLY A 532 -26.58 15.93 -31.20
C GLY A 532 -26.62 14.95 -30.02
N ARG A 533 -27.77 14.69 -29.39
CA ARG A 533 -27.87 13.98 -28.09
C ARG A 533 -28.71 12.70 -28.13
N TYR A 534 -28.51 11.90 -29.17
CA TYR A 534 -29.28 10.69 -29.48
C TYR A 534 -29.42 9.72 -28.28
N PHE A 535 -28.39 9.59 -27.44
CA PHE A 535 -28.37 8.63 -26.32
C PHE A 535 -29.10 9.07 -25.04
N GLU A 536 -29.49 10.33 -24.85
CA GLU A 536 -29.92 10.81 -23.51
C GLU A 536 -31.43 10.70 -23.25
N ARG A 537 -32.26 10.58 -24.30
CA ARG A 537 -33.73 10.71 -24.20
C ARG A 537 -34.53 9.45 -24.53
N GLU A 538 -33.88 8.32 -24.80
CA GLU A 538 -34.57 7.10 -25.28
C GLU A 538 -35.38 6.37 -24.19
N SER A 539 -34.98 6.39 -22.92
CA SER A 539 -35.77 5.79 -21.82
C SER A 539 -35.42 6.35 -20.44
N ASN A 540 -36.34 6.27 -19.47
CA ASN A 540 -36.10 6.65 -18.07
C ASN A 540 -34.93 5.87 -17.43
N ARG A 541 -34.65 4.64 -17.87
CA ARG A 541 -33.55 3.82 -17.38
C ARG A 541 -32.20 4.34 -17.91
N VAL A 542 -32.14 4.65 -19.21
CA VAL A 542 -30.95 5.23 -19.85
C VAL A 542 -30.68 6.64 -19.30
N ALA A 543 -31.71 7.43 -19.02
CA ALA A 543 -31.57 8.74 -18.37
C ALA A 543 -30.92 8.63 -16.98
N LYS A 544 -31.34 7.67 -16.15
CA LYS A 544 -30.72 7.42 -14.83
C LYS A 544 -29.25 6.98 -14.95
N LEU A 545 -28.93 6.09 -15.88
CA LEU A 545 -27.54 5.66 -16.13
C LEU A 545 -26.68 6.82 -16.64
N THR A 546 -27.24 7.64 -17.53
CA THR A 546 -26.59 8.83 -18.06
C THR A 546 -26.31 9.84 -16.96
N GLN A 547 -27.28 10.10 -16.08
CA GLN A 547 -27.09 10.99 -14.93
C GLN A 547 -26.00 10.47 -14.00
N ALA A 548 -26.00 9.17 -13.68
CA ALA A 548 -24.94 8.58 -12.86
C ALA A 548 -23.54 8.75 -13.48
N ILE A 549 -23.40 8.64 -14.81
CA ILE A 549 -22.13 8.91 -15.48
C ILE A 549 -21.74 10.39 -15.35
N LYS A 550 -22.68 11.32 -15.52
CA LYS A 550 -22.43 12.76 -15.37
C LYS A 550 -21.98 13.09 -13.94
N ASP A 551 -22.72 12.65 -12.93
CA ASP A 551 -22.38 12.89 -11.52
C ASP A 551 -20.97 12.38 -11.16
N ILE A 552 -20.54 11.25 -11.77
CA ILE A 552 -19.20 10.69 -11.58
C ILE A 552 -18.12 11.56 -12.25
N ASN A 553 -18.38 12.08 -13.45
CA ASN A 553 -17.42 12.82 -14.27
C ASN A 553 -17.35 14.32 -13.94
N GLU A 554 -18.41 14.90 -13.37
CA GLU A 554 -18.51 16.34 -13.09
C GLU A 554 -17.53 16.83 -12.03
N ARG A 555 -17.06 15.95 -11.14
CA ARG A 555 -16.17 16.37 -10.07
C ARG A 555 -14.81 16.88 -10.61
N PRO A 556 -14.44 18.14 -10.34
CA PRO A 556 -13.23 18.76 -10.89
C PRO A 556 -11.95 18.19 -10.27
N MET A 557 -10.86 18.32 -11.01
CA MET A 557 -9.50 18.01 -10.56
C MET A 557 -8.59 19.21 -10.79
N ILE A 558 -7.53 19.35 -10.00
CA ILE A 558 -6.61 20.49 -10.09
C ILE A 558 -5.23 20.05 -10.58
N PHE A 559 -4.65 20.76 -11.54
CA PHE A 559 -3.23 20.68 -11.86
C PHE A 559 -2.54 22.03 -11.61
N PHE A 560 -1.54 22.02 -10.73
CA PHE A 560 -0.76 23.22 -10.42
C PHE A 560 0.32 23.46 -11.47
N VAL A 561 0.32 24.66 -12.06
CA VAL A 561 1.26 25.08 -13.10
C VAL A 561 2.14 26.21 -12.59
N LYS A 562 3.46 26.04 -12.72
CA LYS A 562 4.43 27.08 -12.33
C LYS A 562 4.73 28.09 -13.45
N ALA A 563 4.74 27.66 -14.71
CA ALA A 563 5.17 28.47 -15.84
C ALA A 563 4.43 28.07 -17.13
N PRO A 564 4.24 29.01 -18.08
CA PRO A 564 3.50 28.77 -19.33
C PRO A 564 4.32 27.84 -20.24
N ARG A 565 4.11 26.52 -20.08
CA ARG A 565 4.80 25.47 -20.84
C ARG A 565 3.81 24.48 -21.41
N LEU A 566 3.57 24.59 -22.71
CA LEU A 566 2.69 23.71 -23.49
C LEU A 566 2.97 22.23 -23.23
N THR A 567 4.24 21.83 -23.18
CA THR A 567 4.63 20.42 -23.00
C THR A 567 4.22 19.86 -21.64
N THR A 568 4.34 20.66 -20.57
CA THR A 568 3.95 20.25 -19.22
C THR A 568 2.43 20.13 -19.10
N MET A 569 1.69 21.13 -19.59
CA MET A 569 0.23 21.14 -19.56
C MET A 569 -0.35 20.00 -20.39
N ASN A 570 0.17 19.78 -21.61
CA ASN A 570 -0.24 18.66 -22.46
C ASN A 570 0.00 17.30 -21.78
N LYS A 571 1.19 17.10 -21.18
CA LYS A 571 1.48 15.87 -20.43
C LYS A 571 0.49 15.65 -19.27
N ALA A 572 0.12 16.71 -18.55
CA ALA A 572 -0.87 16.63 -17.48
C ALA A 572 -2.27 16.27 -18.01
N ILE A 573 -2.71 16.89 -19.10
CA ILE A 573 -3.99 16.59 -19.77
C ILE A 573 -4.03 15.12 -20.20
N MET A 574 -2.97 14.64 -20.86
CA MET A 574 -2.87 13.26 -21.30
C MET A 574 -2.90 12.27 -20.13
N TYR A 575 -2.26 12.60 -19.00
CA TYR A 575 -2.33 11.80 -17.78
C TYR A 575 -3.78 11.72 -17.25
N VAL A 576 -4.44 12.87 -17.07
CA VAL A 576 -5.81 12.95 -16.52
C VAL A 576 -6.76 12.16 -17.40
N ARG A 577 -6.69 12.33 -18.72
CA ARG A 577 -7.53 11.57 -19.67
C ARG A 577 -7.32 10.06 -19.63
N ALA A 578 -6.10 9.61 -19.34
CA ALA A 578 -5.76 8.19 -19.36
C ALA A 578 -5.96 7.48 -18.00
N ASN A 579 -5.91 8.22 -16.89
CA ASN A 579 -5.85 7.64 -15.55
C ASN A 579 -6.98 8.08 -14.61
N GLU A 580 -7.69 9.16 -14.93
CA GLU A 580 -8.69 9.74 -14.04
C GLU A 580 -10.09 9.78 -14.65
N ILE A 581 -11.07 9.67 -13.77
CA ILE A 581 -12.48 9.74 -14.13
C ILE A 581 -12.96 11.16 -13.80
N THR A 582 -12.77 12.06 -14.76
CA THR A 582 -13.27 13.44 -14.69
C THR A 582 -13.44 14.02 -16.10
N GLN A 583 -14.34 14.98 -16.22
CA GLN A 583 -14.52 15.84 -17.39
C GLN A 583 -14.08 17.28 -17.14
N HIS A 584 -13.66 17.63 -15.91
CA HIS A 584 -13.32 19.00 -15.54
C HIS A 584 -11.90 19.06 -14.95
N LEU A 585 -11.01 19.78 -15.61
CA LEU A 585 -9.63 19.98 -15.17
C LEU A 585 -9.34 21.46 -14.99
N ARG A 586 -9.01 21.87 -13.77
CA ARG A 586 -8.65 23.24 -13.43
C ARG A 586 -7.13 23.38 -13.38
N PHE A 587 -6.60 24.30 -14.16
CA PHE A 587 -5.22 24.73 -14.06
C PHE A 587 -5.11 25.83 -13.03
N VAL A 588 -4.28 25.62 -12.01
CA VAL A 588 -4.07 26.61 -10.95
C VAL A 588 -2.65 27.15 -11.01
N HIS A 589 -2.49 28.46 -11.13
CA HIS A 589 -1.21 29.15 -11.05
C HIS A 589 -1.14 30.03 -9.81
N MET A 590 -0.08 29.88 -9.02
CA MET A 590 0.19 30.73 -7.87
C MET A 590 1.32 31.71 -8.17
N TYR A 591 1.13 32.98 -7.80
CA TYR A 591 2.10 34.05 -7.98
C TYR A 591 2.22 34.90 -6.71
N ALA A 592 3.44 35.33 -6.39
CA ALA A 592 3.71 36.08 -5.16
C ALA A 592 3.49 37.59 -5.31
N ASP A 593 3.87 38.16 -6.46
CA ASP A 593 3.85 39.60 -6.73
C ASP A 593 3.20 39.90 -8.09
N GLU A 594 2.47 41.00 -8.20
CA GLU A 594 1.85 41.50 -9.44
C GLU A 594 2.86 42.25 -10.32
N THR A 595 3.93 41.56 -10.73
CA THR A 595 4.88 42.13 -11.71
C THR A 595 4.35 41.97 -13.14
N ASP A 596 4.73 42.87 -14.05
CA ASP A 596 4.36 42.78 -15.48
C ASP A 596 4.72 41.43 -16.11
N ALA A 597 5.84 40.83 -15.68
CA ALA A 597 6.26 39.51 -16.12
C ALA A 597 5.29 38.39 -15.67
N ASN A 598 4.76 38.48 -14.45
CA ASN A 598 3.78 37.51 -13.94
C ASN A 598 2.42 37.69 -14.59
N LEU A 599 1.98 38.93 -14.80
CA LEU A 599 0.73 39.22 -15.53
C LEU A 599 0.79 38.72 -16.97
N ALA A 600 1.92 38.93 -17.66
CA ALA A 600 2.14 38.37 -18.99
C ALA A 600 2.14 36.84 -18.99
N ALA A 601 2.75 36.19 -17.99
CA ALA A 601 2.74 34.74 -17.85
C ALA A 601 1.33 34.17 -17.57
N ILE A 602 0.51 34.87 -16.78
CA ILE A 602 -0.89 34.52 -16.52
C ILE A 602 -1.69 34.58 -17.82
N GLN A 603 -1.52 35.63 -18.62
CA GLN A 603 -2.19 35.75 -19.92
C GLN A 603 -1.73 34.63 -20.88
N GLU A 604 -0.43 34.36 -20.97
CA GLU A 604 0.09 33.25 -21.77
C GLU A 604 -0.48 31.90 -21.33
N MET A 605 -0.62 31.64 -20.02
CA MET A 605 -1.24 30.41 -19.52
C MET A 605 -2.72 30.33 -19.87
N ARG A 606 -3.46 31.43 -19.73
CA ARG A 606 -4.88 31.51 -20.09
C ARG A 606 -5.08 31.13 -21.56
N ASP A 607 -4.30 31.74 -22.46
CA ASP A 607 -4.38 31.45 -23.90
C ASP A 607 -4.05 29.98 -24.20
N MET A 608 -3.06 29.40 -23.49
CA MET A 608 -2.74 27.98 -23.59
C MET A 608 -3.87 27.07 -23.10
N VAL A 609 -4.52 27.40 -21.97
CA VAL A 609 -5.66 26.63 -21.45
C VAL A 609 -6.82 26.68 -22.44
N THR A 610 -7.16 27.85 -22.97
CA THR A 610 -8.22 28.00 -23.98
C THR A 610 -7.92 27.17 -25.23
N LEU A 611 -6.68 27.19 -25.72
CA LEU A 611 -6.26 26.34 -26.83
C LEU A 611 -6.44 24.85 -26.52
N PHE A 612 -6.01 24.39 -25.34
CA PHE A 612 -6.14 23.00 -24.94
C PHE A 612 -7.59 22.57 -24.73
N ASP A 613 -8.43 23.43 -24.16
CA ASP A 613 -9.85 23.20 -24.03
C ASP A 613 -10.48 22.91 -25.40
N SER A 614 -10.11 23.68 -26.44
CA SER A 614 -10.58 23.44 -27.81
C SER A 614 -10.03 22.14 -28.41
N MET A 615 -8.75 21.83 -28.21
CA MET A 615 -8.12 20.61 -28.75
C MET A 615 -8.64 19.32 -28.11
N TYR A 616 -9.13 19.37 -26.87
CA TYR A 616 -9.56 18.20 -26.10
C TYR A 616 -11.05 18.25 -25.77
N PRO A 617 -11.95 17.94 -26.73
CA PRO A 617 -13.40 18.16 -26.58
C PRO A 617 -14.09 17.39 -25.46
N LYS A 618 -13.45 16.35 -24.91
CA LYS A 618 -13.99 15.52 -23.84
C LYS A 618 -13.62 16.01 -22.43
N LEU A 619 -12.85 17.10 -22.32
CA LEU A 619 -12.40 17.67 -21.07
C LEU A 619 -12.63 19.19 -21.13
N GLN A 620 -13.45 19.70 -20.21
CA GLN A 620 -13.55 21.13 -19.95
C GLN A 620 -12.34 21.55 -19.12
N MET A 621 -11.68 22.63 -19.53
CA MET A 621 -10.52 23.16 -18.84
C MET A 621 -10.75 24.61 -18.39
N ASP A 622 -10.53 24.84 -17.11
CA ASP A 622 -10.61 26.18 -16.51
C ASP A 622 -9.22 26.64 -16.05
N PHE A 623 -9.02 27.95 -15.94
CA PHE A 623 -7.79 28.54 -15.43
C PHE A 623 -8.07 29.44 -14.22
N ILE A 624 -7.34 29.20 -13.14
CA ILE A 624 -7.41 29.97 -11.90
C ILE A 624 -6.03 30.52 -11.58
N SER A 625 -5.92 31.83 -11.41
CA SER A 625 -4.73 32.48 -10.85
C SER A 625 -4.98 32.85 -9.39
N ILE A 626 -4.03 32.53 -8.51
CA ILE A 626 -4.15 32.79 -7.07
C ILE A 626 -2.94 33.59 -6.59
N HIS A 627 -3.20 34.73 -5.95
CA HIS A 627 -2.16 35.53 -5.32
C HIS A 627 -1.72 34.90 -3.98
N GLY A 628 -0.50 34.40 -3.91
CA GLY A 628 0.09 33.85 -2.68
C GLY A 628 1.25 32.88 -2.91
N ALA A 629 1.84 32.40 -1.82
CA ALA A 629 2.94 31.45 -1.85
C ALA A 629 2.44 30.00 -2.05
N PHE A 630 3.18 29.21 -2.83
CA PHE A 630 2.92 27.78 -2.99
C PHE A 630 3.42 27.01 -1.77
N ASP A 631 2.53 26.80 -0.79
CA ASP A 631 2.81 26.10 0.46
C ASP A 631 1.66 25.17 0.91
N PRO A 632 1.88 24.30 1.91
CA PRO A 632 0.84 23.40 2.41
C PRO A 632 -0.46 24.07 2.89
N ALA A 633 -0.39 25.31 3.41
CA ALA A 633 -1.57 26.00 3.93
C ALA A 633 -2.46 26.49 2.79
N MET A 634 -1.86 27.01 1.73
CA MET A 634 -2.58 27.41 0.52
C MET A 634 -3.29 26.22 -0.15
N ILE A 635 -2.64 25.05 -0.18
CA ILE A 635 -3.24 23.84 -0.77
C ILE A 635 -4.48 23.39 0.01
N GLU A 636 -4.40 23.43 1.33
CA GLU A 636 -5.53 23.12 2.21
C GLU A 636 -6.65 24.16 2.08
N TRP A 637 -6.30 25.44 1.88
CA TRP A 637 -7.27 26.50 1.61
C TRP A 637 -8.02 26.23 0.29
N ILE A 638 -7.30 25.95 -0.80
CA ILE A 638 -7.90 25.58 -2.10
C ILE A 638 -8.80 24.36 -1.97
N ALA A 639 -8.40 23.36 -1.17
CA ALA A 639 -9.19 22.16 -0.97
C ALA A 639 -10.55 22.46 -0.34
N ARG A 640 -10.60 23.42 0.59
CA ARG A 640 -11.82 23.86 1.28
C ARG A 640 -12.67 24.78 0.41
N GLU A 641 -12.04 25.74 -0.25
CA GLU A 641 -12.74 26.74 -1.06
C GLU A 641 -13.49 26.10 -2.23
N TYR A 642 -12.85 25.13 -2.89
CA TYR A 642 -13.43 24.49 -4.07
C TYR A 642 -14.07 23.12 -3.79
N ASP A 643 -14.08 22.65 -2.54
CA ASP A 643 -14.52 21.29 -2.14
C ASP A 643 -13.83 20.18 -2.97
N ILE A 644 -12.51 20.35 -3.21
CA ILE A 644 -11.68 19.42 -3.98
C ILE A 644 -10.67 18.77 -3.03
N PRO A 645 -10.76 17.47 -2.76
CA PRO A 645 -9.82 16.84 -1.84
C PRO A 645 -8.41 16.76 -2.45
N THR A 646 -7.38 16.88 -1.60
CA THR A 646 -5.97 17.05 -2.01
C THR A 646 -5.42 15.91 -2.85
N ASN A 647 -5.97 14.71 -2.69
CA ASN A 647 -5.64 13.52 -3.49
C ASN A 647 -6.11 13.62 -4.94
N THR A 648 -7.00 14.55 -5.28
CA THR A 648 -7.40 14.88 -6.66
C THR A 648 -6.70 16.12 -7.21
N MET A 649 -5.68 16.60 -6.49
CA MET A 649 -4.79 17.65 -6.95
C MET A 649 -3.45 17.08 -7.42
N PHE A 650 -2.85 17.76 -8.39
CA PHE A 650 -1.71 17.25 -9.14
C PHE A 650 -0.60 18.27 -9.28
N ILE A 651 0.63 17.79 -9.19
CA ILE A 651 1.84 18.58 -9.45
C ILE A 651 2.79 17.86 -10.41
N LYS A 652 3.65 18.66 -11.02
CA LYS A 652 4.90 18.17 -11.61
C LYS A 652 5.86 17.73 -10.49
N GLN A 653 6.76 16.80 -10.77
CA GLN A 653 7.77 16.34 -9.82
C GLN A 653 8.45 17.51 -9.10
N PRO A 654 8.42 17.53 -7.76
CA PRO A 654 9.09 18.58 -7.01
C PRO A 654 10.59 18.42 -7.16
N SER A 655 11.29 19.51 -7.51
CA SER A 655 12.75 19.59 -7.54
C SER A 655 13.34 20.31 -6.31
N ASN A 656 12.47 20.80 -5.43
CA ASN A 656 12.87 21.49 -4.21
C ASN A 656 12.03 21.04 -3.00
N LEU A 657 12.56 21.31 -1.81
CA LEU A 657 11.94 20.92 -0.54
C LEU A 657 10.57 21.57 -0.30
N ALA A 658 10.33 22.79 -0.80
CA ALA A 658 9.06 23.48 -0.62
C ALA A 658 7.92 22.76 -1.36
N ALA A 659 8.12 22.40 -2.63
CA ALA A 659 7.16 21.63 -3.41
C ALA A 659 7.01 20.19 -2.90
N HIS A 660 8.09 19.60 -2.36
CA HIS A 660 8.04 18.28 -1.74
C HIS A 660 7.15 18.26 -0.48
N LYS A 661 7.21 19.30 0.36
CA LYS A 661 6.29 19.48 1.49
C LYS A 661 4.83 19.53 1.04
N VAL A 662 4.53 20.08 -0.13
CA VAL A 662 3.17 20.06 -0.68
C VAL A 662 2.74 18.64 -1.10
N SER A 663 3.61 17.88 -1.79
CA SER A 663 3.29 16.48 -2.11
C SER A 663 3.06 15.61 -0.87
N SER A 664 3.76 15.88 0.24
CA SER A 664 3.54 15.20 1.53
C SER A 664 2.17 15.47 2.18
N ARG A 665 1.30 16.29 1.56
CA ARG A 665 -0.08 16.55 2.01
C ARG A 665 -1.13 15.85 1.16
N GLY A 666 -0.73 14.87 0.36
CA GLY A 666 -1.62 14.05 -0.45
C GLY A 666 -1.74 14.47 -1.90
N VAL A 667 -1.11 15.58 -2.30
CA VAL A 667 -1.05 16.04 -3.70
C VAL A 667 -0.19 15.07 -4.52
N ARG A 668 -0.74 14.60 -5.64
CA ARG A 668 -0.12 13.52 -6.44
C ARG A 668 0.87 14.04 -7.47
N VAL A 669 1.95 13.29 -7.67
CA VAL A 669 3.00 13.62 -8.64
C VAL A 669 2.77 12.86 -9.94
N ILE A 670 2.35 13.55 -10.99
CA ILE A 670 1.90 12.89 -12.24
C ILE A 670 2.84 13.11 -13.44
N THR A 671 3.71 14.12 -13.40
CA THR A 671 4.63 14.44 -14.51
C THR A 671 6.08 14.63 -14.03
N GLY A 672 7.03 14.27 -14.91
CA GLY A 672 8.47 14.54 -14.77
C GLY A 672 8.88 15.83 -15.45
#